data_AF-A0A3C0K5N7-F1
#
_entry.id   AF-A0A3C0K5N7-F1
#
_cell.length_a   1.000
_cell.length_b   1.000
_cell.length_c   1.000
_cell.angle_alpha   90.00
_cell.angle_beta   90.00
_cell.angle_gamma   90.00
#
_symmetry.space_group_name_H-M   'P 1'
#
loop_
_entity.id
_entity.type
_entity.pdbx_description
1 polymer ?
#
loop_
_entity_poly.entity_id
_entity_poly.type
_entity_poly.pdbx_seq_one_letter_code
_entity_poly.pdbx_strand_id
1 'polypeptide(L)'
;MKRIFNLLNILIIGALFVAACGGPAEQTTTTESDQTTTESSEKEIDSSDFKAAFVYVAPIGDLGWTFAHDQGRLMMEEELEIETAFVENVPEGPEGERVIRDFAMKGYDLIFTTSFGYMDGTITVSEEFPETQFVHISGYKNAPNSSNVFGRMYQPRYLSGLVAGAATTSNTIGYVAAFPIPEVIRGINAFTLGVREVNPEAEVRVVWTNTWFGPPEEKEAADALLAAGADVIAQHQDTTEPQKAAADAGALSIGYNSDMSAFVGDSVLTGPVWNWGIKYIEIAEQVMAGTYDGSESYWGGMNEGVVGLAPLSDKVSAETSALVEEKSKALMSGDWDVFCGPITGANGNLVVDEGNCLDDGSMLSMDYWVEGVKGEVPGEAPGQTSDNTASDAGTLPDLEGRVISIAVENAYLPFNYIDISTGEAMGWDYDAMTEICDRINCVLDWQEFGWDSMIAAVSAGQFDMATDGITITAERDENADFSDGYIATEQRLLVRLDEERFSGPNEFAEDASLILGEQIGTTNYDTAVELVGEERVQSFDEFALAVQSLIAGDVDGVIMDDTAGQGYMGENADKVKLVGDSLQSDWLGFIFPTGSDLVSPINAALQSMKDDGSLNEINAKWFGPDFVMNYDNIGCGAYCGSDYDGTLGTTDDPINVLFVPSVDIDFMISSGELIETGLKSATGLNFNVSVPTSYAATIEEMCASPTNTIGFIPAMGYVLGNQLCNVEPGLASERYGWNVYWAEFLVPRDSSYKTIQDLEGASWAYPDAGSTSGFLFPTALFDDLGITVGEKIEAGGHSAAVKAVYNGEADFATAYFSPPLLPEGTWALGDTPDIPDDMIEECAVNDAGRLMCGSYRVLDARASIREEAPDVIQKVRILDISSEIPNDTMSFSPDFPESLKQSVIDGVKFYVGTEACSETFCNENFYDWTAAGPIADENFDGVRLLMEAQGITLENIGE
;
A
#
# COMPACT_ATOMS: atom_id res chain seq x y z
N MET A 1 -48.11 38.02 -22.89
CA MET A 1 -47.53 39.34 -23.18
C MET A 1 -46.02 39.22 -22.99
N LYS A 2 -45.27 39.58 -24.05
CA LYS A 2 -43.80 39.69 -24.25
C LYS A 2 -42.89 39.58 -23.00
N ARG A 3 -41.94 38.63 -22.90
CA ARG A 3 -40.65 38.39 -23.64
C ARG A 3 -39.43 39.09 -23.01
N ILE A 4 -38.42 38.27 -22.68
CA ILE A 4 -36.96 38.41 -22.97
C ILE A 4 -36.11 39.34 -22.08
N PHE A 5 -35.20 38.70 -21.31
CA PHE A 5 -33.71 38.72 -21.37
C PHE A 5 -32.92 40.02 -21.64
N ASN A 6 -31.67 40.00 -21.14
CA ASN A 6 -30.45 40.76 -21.51
C ASN A 6 -30.10 41.99 -20.66
N LEU A 7 -28.83 42.34 -20.39
CA LEU A 7 -27.48 41.75 -20.46
C LEU A 7 -26.52 42.91 -20.08
N LEU A 8 -25.44 42.59 -19.36
CA LEU A 8 -24.05 43.06 -19.50
C LEU A 8 -23.63 44.55 -19.51
N ASN A 9 -22.65 44.82 -18.63
CA ASN A 9 -21.33 45.49 -18.80
C ASN A 9 -21.19 46.93 -19.34
N ILE A 10 -20.34 47.73 -18.68
CA ILE A 10 -19.01 48.24 -19.16
C ILE A 10 -18.40 49.27 -18.16
N LEU A 11 -17.33 48.84 -17.49
CA LEU A 11 -15.96 49.37 -17.38
C LEU A 11 -15.60 50.87 -17.66
N ILE A 12 -14.60 51.37 -16.87
CA ILE A 12 -13.36 52.11 -17.25
C ILE A 12 -13.05 53.52 -16.63
N ILE A 13 -12.03 53.50 -15.73
CA ILE A 13 -10.77 54.31 -15.64
C ILE A 13 -10.77 55.79 -15.19
N GLY A 14 -9.89 56.11 -14.23
CA GLY A 14 -8.89 57.18 -14.44
C GLY A 14 -8.47 58.14 -13.29
N ALA A 15 -7.55 57.70 -12.42
CA ALA A 15 -6.24 58.31 -12.08
C ALA A 15 -6.07 59.79 -11.59
N LEU A 16 -5.54 59.90 -10.36
CA LEU A 16 -4.26 60.56 -9.92
C LEU A 16 -4.08 62.11 -9.92
N PHE A 17 -3.71 62.69 -8.74
CA PHE A 17 -2.33 63.07 -8.31
C PHE A 17 -2.16 64.40 -7.46
N VAL A 18 -1.34 64.29 -6.39
CA VAL A 18 -0.41 65.25 -5.72
C VAL A 18 -0.86 66.25 -4.61
N ALA A 19 -0.51 65.87 -3.37
CA ALA A 19 0.28 66.53 -2.28
C ALA A 19 0.17 68.03 -1.90
N ALA A 20 0.04 68.30 -0.58
CA ALA A 20 0.99 69.10 0.24
C ALA A 20 0.67 69.04 1.76
N CYS A 21 1.74 69.14 2.56
CA CYS A 21 1.94 68.78 3.98
C CYS A 21 1.21 69.59 5.08
N GLY A 22 1.03 68.93 6.24
CA GLY A 22 0.88 69.56 7.57
C GLY A 22 0.62 68.52 8.68
N GLY A 23 1.62 68.22 9.53
CA GLY A 23 1.49 67.25 10.64
C GLY A 23 0.53 67.70 11.75
N PRO A 24 0.04 66.77 12.59
CA PRO A 24 0.50 66.72 13.99
C PRO A 24 0.45 65.33 14.67
N ALA A 25 1.06 65.31 15.87
CA ALA A 25 0.99 64.35 16.98
C ALA A 25 -0.08 63.24 16.96
N GLU A 26 0.39 62.01 17.18
CA GLU A 26 -0.37 60.77 17.32
C GLU A 26 -1.30 60.75 18.55
N GLN A 27 -2.59 60.61 18.27
CA GLN A 27 -3.60 60.03 19.15
C GLN A 27 -4.50 59.15 18.30
N THR A 28 -4.28 57.85 18.39
CA THR A 28 -5.05 56.81 17.70
C THR A 28 -6.40 56.65 18.40
N THR A 29 -7.51 56.87 17.67
CA THR A 29 -8.88 56.60 18.11
C THR A 29 -9.60 55.73 17.06
N THR A 30 -9.76 54.46 17.44
CA THR A 30 -10.94 53.59 17.34
C THR A 30 -11.83 53.58 16.10
N THR A 31 -12.07 52.38 15.59
CA THR A 31 -13.40 51.99 15.07
C THR A 31 -13.75 50.64 15.68
N GLU A 32 -14.88 50.62 16.38
CA GLU A 32 -15.44 49.51 17.17
C GLU A 32 -15.97 48.38 16.28
N SER A 33 -15.64 47.14 16.64
CA SER A 33 -16.40 45.94 16.30
C SER A 33 -16.57 45.11 17.56
N ASP A 34 -17.83 44.74 17.82
CA ASP A 34 -18.37 44.06 19.00
C ASP A 34 -17.44 43.00 19.61
N GLN A 35 -17.04 43.22 20.87
CA GLN A 35 -16.56 42.18 21.76
C GLN A 35 -17.75 41.33 22.21
N THR A 36 -17.80 40.08 21.77
CA THR A 36 -18.36 39.01 22.61
C THR A 36 -17.18 38.36 23.30
N THR A 37 -16.96 38.76 24.55
CA THR A 37 -16.07 38.11 25.51
C THR A 37 -16.57 36.68 25.78
N THR A 38 -15.77 35.68 25.44
CA THR A 38 -15.85 34.36 26.09
C THR A 38 -14.86 34.39 27.24
N GLU A 39 -15.37 34.55 28.45
CA GLU A 39 -14.65 34.26 29.69
C GLU A 39 -14.34 32.75 29.71
N SER A 40 -13.07 32.36 29.64
CA SER A 40 -12.63 31.04 30.09
C SER A 40 -12.66 31.07 31.62
N SER A 41 -13.68 30.46 32.21
CA SER A 41 -13.71 30.27 33.66
C SER A 41 -12.62 29.25 34.04
N GLU A 42 -11.51 29.73 34.59
CA GLU A 42 -10.55 28.92 35.35
C GLU A 42 -11.33 28.20 36.47
N LYS A 43 -11.47 26.88 36.33
CA LYS A 43 -12.16 26.04 37.29
C LYS A 43 -11.10 25.24 38.04
N GLU A 44 -10.68 25.79 39.18
CA GLU A 44 -9.85 25.09 40.16
C GLU A 44 -10.60 23.80 40.60
N ILE A 45 -9.98 22.63 40.42
CA ILE A 45 -10.56 21.34 40.79
C ILE A 45 -10.16 21.05 42.25
N ASP A 46 -11.14 20.84 43.13
CA ASP A 46 -10.89 20.40 44.51
C ASP A 46 -10.28 18.98 44.49
N SER A 47 -9.23 18.73 45.26
CA SER A 47 -8.54 17.42 45.26
C SER A 47 -9.49 16.25 45.56
N SER A 48 -10.58 16.49 46.30
CA SER A 48 -11.59 15.46 46.58
C SER A 48 -12.48 15.07 45.39
N ASP A 49 -12.47 15.87 44.31
CA ASP A 49 -13.24 15.64 43.07
C ASP A 49 -12.33 15.26 41.87
N PHE A 50 -11.00 15.40 41.98
CA PHE A 50 -10.03 15.11 40.93
C PHE A 50 -9.86 13.61 40.69
N LYS A 51 -9.84 13.19 39.42
CA LYS A 51 -9.70 11.79 39.01
C LYS A 51 -8.56 11.60 38.02
N ALA A 52 -7.60 10.75 38.39
CA ALA A 52 -6.53 10.32 37.48
C ALA A 52 -6.59 8.81 37.18
N ALA A 53 -6.29 8.44 35.94
CA ALA A 53 -6.24 7.05 35.48
C ALA A 53 -4.88 6.70 34.86
N PHE A 54 -4.50 5.43 34.96
CA PHE A 54 -3.26 4.90 34.38
C PHE A 54 -3.55 3.67 33.50
N VAL A 55 -2.95 3.63 32.32
CA VAL A 55 -3.05 2.51 31.38
C VAL A 55 -1.70 1.83 31.29
N TYR A 56 -1.63 0.56 31.71
CA TYR A 56 -0.39 -0.21 31.79
C TYR A 56 -0.37 -1.35 30.75
N VAL A 57 0.74 -1.48 30.04
CA VAL A 57 0.95 -2.53 29.01
C VAL A 57 1.16 -3.92 29.60
N ALA A 58 1.78 -3.97 30.79
CA ALA A 58 2.13 -5.19 31.50
C ALA A 58 1.46 -5.25 32.88
N PRO A 59 1.60 -6.35 33.63
CA PRO A 59 1.15 -6.41 35.02
C PRO A 59 2.18 -5.73 35.94
N ILE A 60 1.71 -5.13 37.04
CA ILE A 60 2.51 -4.59 38.15
C ILE A 60 3.44 -5.67 38.73
N GLY A 61 3.09 -6.95 38.54
CA GLY A 61 3.91 -8.10 38.88
C GLY A 61 5.19 -8.28 38.07
N ASP A 62 5.47 -7.44 37.06
CA ASP A 62 6.76 -7.41 36.34
C ASP A 62 7.95 -7.06 37.27
N LEU A 63 7.67 -6.32 38.35
CA LEU A 63 8.63 -5.78 39.31
C LEU A 63 9.69 -4.86 38.65
N GLY A 64 9.40 -4.31 37.48
CA GLY A 64 10.27 -3.43 36.71
C GLY A 64 9.53 -2.20 36.20
N TRP A 65 9.13 -2.17 34.92
CA TRP A 65 8.57 -0.98 34.25
C TRP A 65 7.21 -0.57 34.80
N THR A 66 6.22 -1.47 34.72
CA THR A 66 4.86 -1.22 35.19
C THR A 66 4.86 -1.04 36.70
N PHE A 67 5.66 -1.83 37.42
CA PHE A 67 5.85 -1.64 38.85
C PHE A 67 6.34 -0.22 39.19
N ALA A 68 7.33 0.32 38.47
CA ALA A 68 7.84 1.67 38.72
C ALA A 68 6.78 2.75 38.44
N HIS A 69 5.99 2.61 37.38
CA HIS A 69 4.86 3.49 37.12
C HIS A 69 3.81 3.43 38.23
N ASP A 70 3.50 2.24 38.72
CA ASP A 70 2.54 2.06 39.81
C ASP A 70 3.08 2.62 41.14
N GLN A 71 4.38 2.50 41.42
CA GLN A 71 4.98 3.21 42.56
C GLN A 71 4.85 4.73 42.42
N GLY A 72 4.99 5.26 41.20
CA GLY A 72 4.74 6.68 40.91
C GLY A 72 3.28 7.07 41.17
N ARG A 73 2.32 6.25 40.71
CA ARG A 73 0.89 6.44 40.98
C ARG A 73 0.59 6.43 42.48
N LEU A 74 1.12 5.46 43.22
CA LEU A 74 0.92 5.35 44.67
C LEU A 74 1.52 6.54 45.44
N MET A 75 2.69 7.02 45.01
CA MET A 75 3.30 8.22 45.58
C MET A 75 2.42 9.46 45.34
N MET A 76 1.82 9.58 44.15
CA MET A 76 0.88 10.64 43.83
C MET A 76 -0.41 10.55 44.66
N GLU A 77 -0.98 9.36 44.84
CA GLU A 77 -2.14 9.14 45.73
C GLU A 77 -1.85 9.57 47.17
N GLU A 78 -0.68 9.19 47.70
CA GLU A 78 -0.30 9.51 49.08
C GLU A 78 -0.07 11.01 49.28
N GLU A 79 0.66 11.67 48.39
CA GLU A 79 1.02 13.09 48.55
C GLU A 79 -0.18 14.01 48.31
N LEU A 80 -1.03 13.71 47.32
CA LEU A 80 -2.16 14.56 46.93
C LEU A 80 -3.48 14.18 47.63
N GLU A 81 -3.50 13.09 48.39
CA GLU A 81 -4.68 12.54 49.05
C GLU A 81 -5.87 12.29 48.08
N ILE A 82 -5.57 11.79 46.87
CA ILE A 82 -6.55 11.49 45.79
C ILE A 82 -6.74 9.98 45.57
N GLU A 83 -7.85 9.58 44.95
CA GLU A 83 -8.07 8.22 44.45
C GLU A 83 -7.75 8.14 42.95
N THR A 84 -6.99 7.13 42.53
CA THR A 84 -6.70 6.86 41.12
C THR A 84 -7.27 5.52 40.66
N ALA A 85 -7.37 5.34 39.34
CA ALA A 85 -7.70 4.05 38.74
C ALA A 85 -6.60 3.60 37.79
N PHE A 86 -6.56 2.29 37.51
CA PHE A 86 -5.65 1.75 36.52
C PHE A 86 -6.24 0.49 35.86
N VAL A 87 -5.69 0.13 34.69
CA VAL A 87 -5.90 -1.17 34.04
C VAL A 87 -4.53 -1.74 33.66
N GLU A 88 -4.29 -3.00 34.02
CA GLU A 88 -3.09 -3.77 33.67
C GLU A 88 -3.31 -4.62 32.43
N ASN A 89 -2.20 -5.02 31.77
CA ASN A 89 -2.20 -5.90 30.58
C ASN A 89 -3.05 -5.37 29.43
N VAL A 90 -2.97 -4.07 29.15
CA VAL A 90 -3.68 -3.46 28.04
C VAL A 90 -2.82 -3.55 26.79
N PRO A 91 -3.21 -4.30 25.74
CA PRO A 91 -2.45 -4.34 24.49
C PRO A 91 -2.36 -2.97 23.83
N GLU A 92 -1.27 -2.73 23.10
CA GLU A 92 -1.11 -1.54 22.25
C GLU A 92 -2.05 -1.59 21.04
N GLY A 93 -2.17 -0.49 20.30
CA GLY A 93 -3.10 -0.40 19.16
C GLY A 93 -4.57 -0.21 19.56
N PRO A 94 -5.55 -0.75 18.80
CA PRO A 94 -6.97 -0.42 18.95
C PRO A 94 -7.56 -0.72 20.34
N GLU A 95 -7.08 -1.77 21.02
CA GLU A 95 -7.56 -2.12 22.36
C GLU A 95 -7.08 -1.11 23.41
N GLY A 96 -5.83 -0.65 23.31
CA GLY A 96 -5.30 0.44 24.12
C GLY A 96 -6.13 1.71 23.96
N GLU A 97 -6.39 2.11 22.71
CA GLU A 97 -7.26 3.26 22.40
C GLU A 97 -8.65 3.11 23.04
N ARG A 98 -9.26 1.92 22.95
CA ARG A 98 -10.57 1.63 23.55
C ARG A 98 -10.56 1.82 25.06
N VAL A 99 -9.50 1.38 25.75
CA VAL A 99 -9.36 1.54 27.22
C VAL A 99 -9.12 2.99 27.61
N ILE A 100 -8.28 3.72 26.87
CA ILE A 100 -8.02 5.15 27.07
C ILE A 100 -9.33 5.94 26.93
N ARG A 101 -10.11 5.65 25.87
CA ARG A 101 -11.44 6.24 25.60
C ARG A 101 -12.43 5.93 26.73
N ASP A 102 -12.45 4.71 27.27
CA ASP A 102 -13.34 4.34 28.37
C ASP A 102 -13.04 5.14 29.65
N PHE A 103 -11.78 5.44 29.95
CA PHE A 103 -11.44 6.36 31.04
C PHE A 103 -11.90 7.79 30.75
N ALA A 104 -11.65 8.32 29.56
CA ALA A 104 -12.10 9.67 29.19
C ALA A 104 -13.64 9.81 29.26
N MET A 105 -14.38 8.82 28.74
CA MET A 105 -15.85 8.75 28.83
C MET A 105 -16.39 8.70 30.26
N LYS A 106 -15.62 8.16 31.21
CA LYS A 106 -15.96 8.13 32.64
C LYS A 106 -15.67 9.45 33.35
N GLY A 107 -15.14 10.45 32.63
CA GLY A 107 -14.85 11.78 33.13
C GLY A 107 -13.67 11.80 34.09
N TYR A 108 -12.57 11.16 33.71
CA TYR A 108 -11.28 11.37 34.35
C TYR A 108 -10.67 12.68 33.86
N ASP A 109 -10.04 13.42 34.78
CA ASP A 109 -9.45 14.72 34.49
C ASP A 109 -8.05 14.57 33.90
N LEU A 110 -7.33 13.52 34.29
CA LEU A 110 -5.96 13.22 33.87
C LEU A 110 -5.78 11.73 33.55
N ILE A 111 -5.23 11.40 32.38
CA ILE A 111 -4.99 10.02 31.95
C ILE A 111 -3.53 9.85 31.56
N PHE A 112 -2.82 8.94 32.23
CA PHE A 112 -1.46 8.55 31.91
C PHE A 112 -1.45 7.27 31.06
N THR A 113 -0.76 7.28 29.93
CA THR A 113 -0.57 6.10 29.06
C THR A 113 0.91 5.72 29.05
N THR A 114 1.25 4.59 29.68
CA THR A 114 2.63 4.32 30.12
C THR A 114 3.38 3.31 29.24
N SER A 115 3.22 3.40 27.93
CA SER A 115 3.93 2.57 26.95
C SER A 115 4.01 3.29 25.62
N PHE A 116 5.11 3.11 24.90
CA PHE A 116 5.39 3.77 23.63
C PHE A 116 4.26 3.60 22.60
N GLY A 117 3.76 2.38 22.41
CA GLY A 117 2.74 2.08 21.39
C GLY A 117 1.33 2.57 21.73
N TYR A 118 1.13 3.26 22.85
CA TYR A 118 -0.13 3.98 23.11
C TYR A 118 -0.20 5.36 22.46
N MET A 119 0.91 5.87 21.90
CA MET A 119 1.01 7.26 21.43
C MET A 119 -0.15 7.67 20.52
N ASP A 120 -0.40 6.89 19.47
CA ASP A 120 -1.41 7.22 18.47
C ASP A 120 -2.82 7.15 19.05
N GLY A 121 -3.13 6.10 19.80
CA GLY A 121 -4.41 5.98 20.50
C GLY A 121 -4.64 7.11 21.51
N THR A 122 -3.60 7.57 22.20
CA THR A 122 -3.69 8.73 23.10
C THR A 122 -4.02 10.01 22.34
N ILE A 123 -3.35 10.26 21.21
CA ILE A 123 -3.61 11.45 20.38
C ILE A 123 -5.05 11.43 19.87
N THR A 124 -5.49 10.32 19.26
CA THR A 124 -6.87 10.15 18.77
C THR A 124 -7.91 10.45 19.85
N VAL A 125 -7.75 9.86 21.05
CA VAL A 125 -8.72 10.07 22.13
C VAL A 125 -8.62 11.48 22.71
N SER A 126 -7.44 12.11 22.72
CA SER A 126 -7.29 13.47 23.22
C SER A 126 -8.11 14.50 22.42
N GLU A 127 -8.23 14.29 21.11
CA GLU A 127 -9.05 15.13 20.22
C GLU A 127 -10.56 14.95 20.47
N GLU A 128 -10.98 13.74 20.81
CA GLU A 128 -12.38 13.43 21.16
C GLU A 128 -12.79 14.04 22.52
N PHE A 129 -11.84 14.22 23.44
CA PHE A 129 -12.07 14.65 24.82
C PHE A 129 -11.20 15.87 25.21
N PRO A 130 -11.48 17.07 24.65
CA PRO A 130 -10.64 18.26 24.84
C PRO A 130 -10.57 18.79 26.28
N GLU A 131 -11.47 18.34 27.17
CA GLU A 131 -11.49 18.74 28.58
C GLU A 131 -10.64 17.82 29.47
N THR A 132 -10.25 16.64 28.99
CA THR A 132 -9.38 15.70 29.70
C THR A 132 -7.92 15.95 29.32
N GLN A 133 -7.02 15.94 30.30
CA GLN A 133 -5.58 16.02 30.06
C GLN A 133 -4.98 14.62 29.88
N PHE A 134 -4.13 14.47 28.89
CA PHE A 134 -3.45 13.22 28.57
C PHE A 134 -1.94 13.39 28.71
N VAL A 135 -1.31 12.38 29.30
CA VAL A 135 0.15 12.30 29.46
C VAL A 135 0.60 10.97 28.90
N HIS A 136 1.23 11.04 27.74
CA HIS A 136 1.84 9.90 27.10
C HIS A 136 3.30 9.76 27.54
N ILE A 137 3.74 8.53 27.84
CA ILE A 137 5.11 8.22 28.24
C ILE A 137 5.86 7.62 27.05
N SER A 138 7.10 8.10 26.85
CA SER A 138 8.12 7.61 25.88
C SER A 138 7.92 7.89 24.38
N GLY A 139 6.79 8.45 23.94
CA GLY A 139 6.55 8.83 22.55
C GLY A 139 7.19 10.16 22.13
N TYR A 140 6.58 10.81 21.14
CA TYR A 140 7.03 12.09 20.58
C TYR A 140 5.91 13.00 20.04
N LYS A 141 4.68 12.49 19.87
CA LYS A 141 3.52 13.29 19.45
C LYS A 141 2.93 14.05 20.63
N ASN A 142 2.45 15.27 20.36
CA ASN A 142 1.67 16.08 21.30
C ASN A 142 0.36 16.55 20.64
N ALA A 143 -0.62 16.94 21.47
CA ALA A 143 -1.83 17.65 21.10
C ALA A 143 -2.11 18.77 22.14
N PRO A 144 -3.07 19.69 21.93
CA PRO A 144 -3.35 20.76 22.90
C PRO A 144 -3.60 20.31 24.35
N ASN A 145 -4.11 19.10 24.54
CA ASN A 145 -4.39 18.44 25.82
C ASN A 145 -3.69 17.08 25.93
N SER A 146 -2.66 16.82 25.14
CA SER A 146 -1.88 15.57 25.18
C SER A 146 -0.39 15.85 25.13
N SER A 147 0.28 15.60 26.24
CA SER A 147 1.69 15.88 26.46
C SER A 147 2.53 14.61 26.36
N ASN A 148 3.80 14.76 26.02
CA ASN A 148 4.76 13.66 26.01
C ASN A 148 5.83 13.83 27.10
N VAL A 149 6.02 12.80 27.93
CA VAL A 149 6.89 12.85 29.11
C VAL A 149 7.86 11.67 29.11
N PHE A 150 9.16 11.97 29.19
CA PHE A 150 10.19 10.94 29.34
C PHE A 150 11.39 11.43 30.16
N GLY A 151 12.40 10.58 30.34
CA GLY A 151 13.63 10.93 31.06
C GLY A 151 14.91 10.55 30.33
N ARG A 152 16.00 11.25 30.66
CA ARG A 152 17.36 11.04 30.14
C ARG A 152 17.99 9.81 30.81
N MET A 153 17.35 8.65 30.63
CA MET A 153 17.74 7.37 31.22
C MET A 153 19.16 6.94 30.85
N TYR A 154 19.70 7.48 29.75
CA TYR A 154 21.09 7.28 29.35
C TYR A 154 22.11 7.75 30.41
N GLN A 155 21.78 8.76 31.22
CA GLN A 155 22.66 9.27 32.27
C GLN A 155 22.95 8.20 33.35
N PRO A 156 21.94 7.61 34.02
CA PRO A 156 22.20 6.50 34.94
C PRO A 156 22.62 5.21 34.25
N ARG A 157 22.29 4.99 32.97
CA ARG A 157 22.84 3.86 32.18
C ARG A 157 24.36 3.90 32.13
N TYR A 158 24.95 5.05 31.80
CA TYR A 158 26.39 5.23 31.84
C TYR A 158 26.99 4.94 33.21
N LEU A 159 26.38 5.44 34.30
CA LEU A 159 26.84 5.16 35.66
C LEU A 159 26.78 3.67 36.01
N SER A 160 25.71 2.98 35.61
CA SER A 160 25.60 1.53 35.79
C SER A 160 26.60 0.75 34.93
N GLY A 161 27.00 1.31 33.78
CA GLY A 161 28.07 0.79 32.93
C GLY A 161 29.44 0.82 33.62
N LEU A 162 29.77 1.91 34.33
CA LEU A 162 30.99 2.00 35.14
C LEU A 162 31.04 0.87 36.19
N VAL A 163 29.89 0.54 36.79
CA VAL A 163 29.79 -0.55 37.77
C VAL A 163 29.98 -1.92 37.09
N ALA A 164 29.33 -2.15 35.96
CA ALA A 164 29.42 -3.41 35.22
C ALA A 164 30.84 -3.66 34.66
N GLY A 165 31.46 -2.65 34.06
CA GLY A 165 32.81 -2.73 33.50
C GLY A 165 33.89 -3.00 34.55
N ALA A 166 33.72 -2.44 35.76
CA ALA A 166 34.62 -2.70 36.88
C ALA A 166 34.38 -4.08 37.53
N ALA A 167 33.19 -4.64 37.39
CA ALA A 167 32.81 -5.92 37.98
C ALA A 167 33.12 -7.13 37.09
N THR A 168 33.08 -6.98 35.76
CA THR A 168 33.37 -8.08 34.83
C THR A 168 34.82 -8.55 34.96
N THR A 169 34.99 -9.86 34.90
CA THR A 169 36.29 -10.55 34.88
C THR A 169 36.54 -11.29 33.57
N SER A 170 35.47 -11.58 32.81
CA SER A 170 35.54 -12.21 31.49
C SER A 170 35.73 -11.21 30.35
N ASN A 171 35.58 -9.91 30.62
CA ASN A 171 35.47 -8.84 29.62
C ASN A 171 34.27 -9.02 28.67
N THR A 172 33.31 -9.89 29.01
CA THR A 172 32.08 -10.09 28.25
C THR A 172 30.90 -9.80 29.15
N ILE A 173 30.12 -8.78 28.78
CA ILE A 173 28.89 -8.39 29.48
C ILE A 173 27.74 -8.72 28.53
N GLY A 174 26.69 -9.37 29.03
CA GLY A 174 25.47 -9.61 28.26
C GLY A 174 24.44 -8.51 28.48
N TYR A 175 23.73 -8.14 27.42
CA TYR A 175 22.68 -7.13 27.45
C TYR A 175 21.43 -7.68 26.75
N VAL A 176 20.36 -7.92 27.52
CA VAL A 176 19.08 -8.36 26.98
C VAL A 176 18.27 -7.13 26.57
N ALA A 177 17.90 -7.00 25.30
CA ALA A 177 17.29 -5.79 24.76
C ALA A 177 15.96 -6.08 24.07
N ALA A 178 14.99 -5.17 24.19
CA ALA A 178 13.64 -5.37 23.68
C ALA A 178 13.57 -5.13 22.17
N PHE A 179 13.51 -3.86 21.75
CA PHE A 179 13.40 -3.45 20.34
C PHE A 179 14.56 -2.55 19.92
N PRO A 180 14.98 -2.58 18.65
CA PRO A 180 16.08 -1.79 18.11
C PRO A 180 15.68 -0.33 17.82
N ILE A 181 15.03 0.34 18.77
CA ILE A 181 14.60 1.74 18.63
C ILE A 181 15.61 2.70 19.30
N PRO A 182 15.60 4.00 18.95
CA PRO A 182 16.56 4.97 19.47
C PRO A 182 16.67 5.03 21.00
N GLU A 183 15.58 4.79 21.73
CA GLU A 183 15.60 4.69 23.19
C GLU A 183 16.57 3.61 23.69
N VAL A 184 16.45 2.41 23.13
CA VAL A 184 17.21 1.23 23.57
C VAL A 184 18.65 1.33 23.10
N ILE A 185 18.85 1.78 21.86
CA ILE A 185 20.19 1.99 21.28
C ILE A 185 20.97 3.01 22.12
N ARG A 186 20.36 4.17 22.43
CA ARG A 186 20.94 5.19 23.30
C ARG A 186 21.27 4.66 24.69
N GLY A 187 20.39 3.83 25.26
CA GLY A 187 20.63 3.17 26.55
C GLY A 187 21.86 2.26 26.54
N ILE A 188 21.99 1.41 25.51
CA ILE A 188 23.11 0.48 25.32
C ILE A 188 24.42 1.22 25.07
N ASN A 189 24.40 2.27 24.23
CA ASN A 189 25.58 3.08 23.96
C ASN A 189 26.10 3.76 25.21
N ALA A 190 25.23 4.43 25.97
CA ALA A 190 25.61 5.09 27.22
C ALA A 190 26.18 4.08 28.22
N PHE A 191 25.52 2.92 28.38
CA PHE A 191 26.02 1.84 29.24
C PHE A 191 27.41 1.37 28.79
N THR A 192 27.62 1.17 27.49
CA THR A 192 28.89 0.68 26.93
C THR A 192 30.01 1.70 27.08
N LEU A 193 29.74 3.00 26.91
CA LEU A 193 30.70 4.07 27.20
C LEU A 193 31.16 4.02 28.66
N GLY A 194 30.23 3.82 29.59
CA GLY A 194 30.54 3.63 31.01
C GLY A 194 31.38 2.38 31.27
N VAL A 195 31.03 1.26 30.66
CA VAL A 195 31.80 -0.01 30.76
C VAL A 195 33.26 0.20 30.34
N ARG A 196 33.46 0.85 29.19
CA ARG A 196 34.78 0.96 28.57
C ARG A 196 35.68 2.00 29.21
N GLU A 197 35.11 3.00 29.89
CA GLU A 197 35.90 3.98 30.65
C GLU A 197 36.74 3.31 31.75
N VAL A 198 36.19 2.29 32.42
CA VAL A 198 36.89 1.55 33.47
C VAL A 198 37.54 0.26 32.97
N ASN A 199 37.04 -0.32 31.86
CA ASN A 199 37.57 -1.52 31.25
C ASN A 199 37.54 -1.44 29.71
N PRO A 200 38.57 -0.88 29.07
CA PRO A 200 38.62 -0.71 27.61
C PRO A 200 38.63 -2.01 26.79
N GLU A 201 38.87 -3.16 27.42
CA GLU A 201 38.87 -4.46 26.75
C GLU A 201 37.50 -5.18 26.85
N ALA A 202 36.55 -4.62 27.61
CA ALA A 202 35.23 -5.20 27.76
C ALA A 202 34.34 -4.95 26.54
N GLU A 203 33.56 -5.96 26.19
CA GLU A 203 32.55 -5.95 25.14
C GLU A 203 31.16 -6.17 25.75
N VAL A 204 30.16 -5.47 25.20
CA VAL A 204 28.74 -5.61 25.57
C VAL A 204 28.03 -6.36 24.44
N ARG A 205 27.60 -7.59 24.72
CA ARG A 205 26.90 -8.47 23.78
C ARG A 205 25.39 -8.31 23.89
N VAL A 206 24.75 -7.87 22.83
CA VAL A 206 23.30 -7.60 22.79
C VAL A 206 22.56 -8.79 22.20
N VAL A 207 21.44 -9.17 22.81
CA VAL A 207 20.45 -10.10 22.24
C VAL A 207 19.08 -9.43 22.28
N TRP A 208 18.41 -9.39 21.14
CA TRP A 208 17.07 -8.84 20.96
C TRP A 208 15.99 -9.89 21.26
N THR A 209 14.97 -9.52 22.03
CA THR A 209 13.80 -10.38 22.27
C THR A 209 12.61 -9.99 21.39
N ASN A 210 12.63 -8.81 20.77
CA ASN A 210 11.52 -8.23 20.01
C ASN A 210 10.20 -8.16 20.82
N THR A 211 10.33 -7.92 22.13
CA THR A 211 9.21 -7.68 23.05
C THR A 211 9.69 -6.89 24.25
N TRP A 212 8.85 -6.00 24.81
CA TRP A 212 9.12 -5.28 26.06
C TRP A 212 8.94 -6.19 27.29
N PHE A 213 7.96 -7.11 27.22
CA PHE A 213 7.55 -7.99 28.30
C PHE A 213 7.39 -9.43 27.77
N GLY A 214 8.31 -10.30 28.16
CA GLY A 214 8.34 -11.71 27.77
C GLY A 214 9.19 -12.50 28.77
N PRO A 215 8.67 -12.85 29.96
CA PRO A 215 9.48 -13.48 30.99
C PRO A 215 10.26 -14.74 30.52
N PRO A 216 9.67 -15.64 29.70
CA PRO A 216 10.40 -16.74 29.09
C PRO A 216 11.53 -16.27 28.14
N GLU A 217 11.22 -15.37 27.21
CA GLU A 217 12.12 -14.87 26.16
C GLU A 217 13.30 -14.11 26.77
N GLU A 218 13.01 -13.25 27.76
CA GLU A 218 13.99 -12.49 28.53
C GLU A 218 14.97 -13.42 29.26
N LYS A 219 14.44 -14.48 29.89
CA LYS A 219 15.26 -15.48 30.58
C LYS A 219 16.14 -16.26 29.59
N GLU A 220 15.56 -16.70 28.48
CA GLU A 220 16.27 -17.47 27.46
C GLU A 220 17.40 -16.66 26.82
N ALA A 221 17.16 -15.38 26.53
CA ALA A 221 18.19 -14.46 26.04
C ALA A 221 19.34 -14.28 27.05
N ALA A 222 19.00 -14.11 28.34
CA ALA A 222 20.00 -14.03 29.40
C ALA A 222 20.81 -15.33 29.54
N ASP A 223 20.14 -16.49 29.54
CA ASP A 223 20.78 -17.80 29.60
C ASP A 223 21.71 -18.03 28.39
N ALA A 224 21.34 -17.57 27.19
CA ALA A 224 22.17 -17.63 26.00
C ALA A 224 23.45 -16.77 26.13
N LEU A 225 23.32 -15.54 26.64
CA LEU A 225 24.45 -14.64 26.89
C LEU A 225 25.41 -15.21 27.95
N LEU A 226 24.87 -15.77 29.03
CA LEU A 226 25.64 -16.45 30.07
C LEU A 226 26.37 -17.67 29.49
N ALA A 227 25.70 -18.47 28.66
CA ALA A 227 26.32 -19.60 27.97
C ALA A 227 27.43 -19.16 26.98
N ALA A 228 27.30 -17.96 26.40
CA ALA A 228 28.30 -17.34 25.53
C ALA A 228 29.49 -16.70 26.29
N GLY A 229 29.52 -16.81 27.63
CA GLY A 229 30.64 -16.41 28.47
C GLY A 229 30.47 -15.05 29.17
N ALA A 230 29.28 -14.45 29.11
CA ALA A 230 29.00 -13.26 29.91
C ALA A 230 29.05 -13.57 31.41
N ASP A 231 29.69 -12.71 32.21
CA ASP A 231 29.72 -12.84 33.68
C ASP A 231 28.99 -11.70 34.42
N VAL A 232 28.49 -10.72 33.67
CA VAL A 232 27.56 -9.69 34.10
C VAL A 232 26.40 -9.61 33.10
N ILE A 233 25.15 -9.58 33.57
CA ILE A 233 23.96 -9.37 32.73
C ILE A 233 23.30 -8.03 33.04
N ALA A 234 23.06 -7.22 32.01
CA ALA A 234 22.25 -6.01 32.03
C ALA A 234 21.05 -6.18 31.09
N GLN A 235 20.09 -5.25 31.14
CA GLN A 235 18.92 -5.30 30.28
C GLN A 235 18.30 -3.95 29.95
N HIS A 236 17.52 -3.93 28.88
CA HIS A 236 16.44 -2.97 28.59
C HIS A 236 15.17 -3.77 28.28
N GLN A 237 14.63 -4.37 29.33
CA GLN A 237 13.46 -5.26 29.40
C GLN A 237 12.67 -4.93 30.66
N ASP A 238 11.43 -5.40 30.76
CA ASP A 238 10.54 -4.97 31.83
C ASP A 238 10.54 -5.86 33.07
N THR A 239 11.03 -7.11 33.00
CA THR A 239 10.94 -8.04 34.14
C THR A 239 12.26 -8.25 34.88
N THR A 240 12.21 -8.98 35.99
CA THR A 240 13.39 -9.39 36.77
C THR A 240 14.05 -10.68 36.28
N GLU A 241 13.56 -11.29 35.21
CA GLU A 241 14.01 -12.62 34.77
C GLU A 241 15.48 -12.67 34.32
N PRO A 242 16.03 -11.69 33.58
CA PRO A 242 17.45 -11.69 33.24
C PRO A 242 18.37 -11.63 34.48
N GLN A 243 18.02 -10.85 35.51
CA GLN A 243 18.78 -10.79 36.76
C GLN A 243 18.66 -12.09 37.56
N LYS A 244 17.50 -12.76 37.53
CA LYS A 244 17.33 -14.09 38.14
C LYS A 244 18.16 -15.14 37.41
N ALA A 245 18.20 -15.13 36.08
CA ALA A 245 19.06 -15.99 35.28
C ALA A 245 20.54 -15.83 35.64
N ALA A 246 21.01 -14.58 35.76
CA ALA A 246 22.36 -14.29 36.22
C ALA A 246 22.61 -14.84 37.64
N ALA A 247 21.67 -14.64 38.56
CA ALA A 247 21.77 -15.17 39.92
C ALA A 247 21.85 -16.70 39.96
N ASP A 248 21.02 -17.40 39.18
CA ASP A 248 21.00 -18.86 39.04
C ASP A 248 22.33 -19.40 38.49
N ALA A 249 22.95 -18.67 37.56
CA ALA A 249 24.26 -18.98 37.00
C ALA A 249 25.43 -18.56 37.91
N GLY A 250 25.17 -17.87 39.02
CA GLY A 250 26.20 -17.33 39.91
C GLY A 250 26.96 -16.13 39.33
N ALA A 251 26.43 -15.51 38.28
CA ALA A 251 26.90 -14.28 37.68
C ALA A 251 26.38 -13.04 38.45
N LEU A 252 26.91 -11.87 38.10
CA LEU A 252 26.43 -10.58 38.61
C LEU A 252 25.45 -9.95 37.60
N SER A 253 24.71 -8.94 38.03
CA SER A 253 23.79 -8.24 37.14
C SER A 253 23.59 -6.78 37.47
N ILE A 254 23.07 -6.04 36.49
CA ILE A 254 22.58 -4.67 36.61
C ILE A 254 21.07 -4.71 36.41
N GLY A 255 20.32 -4.18 37.37
CA GLY A 255 18.86 -4.06 37.28
C GLY A 255 18.43 -2.93 36.35
N TYR A 256 17.13 -2.83 36.06
CA TYR A 256 16.56 -1.75 35.27
C TYR A 256 15.12 -1.43 35.71
N ASN A 257 14.67 -0.20 35.46
CA ASN A 257 13.37 0.38 35.82
C ASN A 257 13.11 0.57 37.32
N SER A 258 13.44 -0.42 38.16
CA SER A 258 13.24 -0.43 39.61
C SER A 258 14.49 -0.91 40.37
N ASP A 259 14.51 -0.76 41.70
CA ASP A 259 15.56 -1.38 42.53
C ASP A 259 15.36 -2.90 42.63
N MET A 260 15.84 -3.60 41.60
CA MET A 260 15.72 -5.05 41.49
C MET A 260 16.51 -5.82 42.56
N SER A 261 17.42 -5.17 43.29
CA SER A 261 18.14 -5.81 44.40
C SER A 261 17.19 -6.22 45.54
N ALA A 262 16.08 -5.50 45.69
CA ALA A 262 15.03 -5.82 46.67
C ALA A 262 14.32 -7.16 46.37
N PHE A 263 14.31 -7.60 45.10
CA PHE A 263 13.59 -8.78 44.64
C PHE A 263 14.51 -9.96 44.31
N VAL A 264 15.68 -9.69 43.72
CA VAL A 264 16.63 -10.71 43.26
C VAL A 264 17.78 -10.92 44.25
N GLY A 265 18.15 -9.90 45.02
CA GLY A 265 19.19 -9.95 46.05
C GLY A 265 20.59 -9.56 45.55
N ASP A 266 21.61 -9.99 46.30
CA ASP A 266 22.99 -9.48 46.22
C ASP A 266 23.72 -9.73 44.88
N SER A 267 23.13 -10.43 43.90
CA SER A 267 23.70 -10.54 42.54
C SER A 267 23.52 -9.25 41.75
N VAL A 268 22.51 -8.44 42.07
CA VAL A 268 22.27 -7.12 41.46
C VAL A 268 23.21 -6.10 42.10
N LEU A 269 24.08 -5.49 41.30
CA LEU A 269 25.09 -4.54 41.80
C LEU A 269 24.54 -3.13 41.98
N THR A 270 23.59 -2.74 41.13
CA THR A 270 22.83 -1.49 41.09
C THR A 270 21.85 -1.60 39.91
N GLY A 271 21.15 -0.52 39.55
CA GLY A 271 20.34 -0.43 38.35
C GLY A 271 19.90 1.01 38.07
N PRO A 272 19.77 1.43 36.79
CA PRO A 272 19.05 2.66 36.46
C PRO A 272 17.57 2.53 36.84
N VAL A 273 17.01 3.54 37.50
CA VAL A 273 15.64 3.53 38.04
C VAL A 273 14.84 4.76 37.64
N TRP A 274 13.52 4.59 37.54
CA TRP A 274 12.58 5.68 37.35
C TRP A 274 12.01 6.17 38.68
N ASN A 275 11.82 7.49 38.79
CA ASN A 275 11.14 8.14 39.91
C ASN A 275 9.92 8.93 39.38
N TRP A 276 9.00 8.23 38.71
CA TRP A 276 7.84 8.83 38.04
C TRP A 276 6.96 9.68 38.95
N GLY A 277 6.85 9.32 40.23
CA GLY A 277 5.99 10.01 41.20
C GLY A 277 6.28 11.51 41.30
N ILE A 278 7.55 11.94 41.18
CA ILE A 278 7.91 13.36 41.20
C ILE A 278 7.19 14.11 40.08
N LYS A 279 7.20 13.56 38.85
CA LYS A 279 6.60 14.20 37.70
C LYS A 279 5.08 14.05 37.69
N TYR A 280 4.55 12.92 38.14
CA TYR A 280 3.11 12.69 38.24
C TYR A 280 2.44 13.65 39.23
N ILE A 281 3.05 13.87 40.40
CA ILE A 281 2.60 14.86 41.38
C ILE A 281 2.61 16.25 40.76
N GLU A 282 3.72 16.66 40.16
CA GLU A 282 3.86 17.99 39.54
C GLU A 282 2.76 18.23 38.48
N ILE A 283 2.53 17.27 37.59
CA ILE A 283 1.52 17.37 36.54
C ILE A 283 0.12 17.44 37.16
N ALA A 284 -0.21 16.53 38.09
CA ALA A 284 -1.53 16.52 38.71
C ALA A 284 -1.83 17.83 39.47
N GLU A 285 -0.85 18.40 40.18
CA GLU A 285 -0.96 19.72 40.82
C GLU A 285 -1.25 20.82 39.79
N GLN A 286 -0.53 20.82 38.67
CA GLN A 286 -0.72 21.80 37.60
C GLN A 286 -2.10 21.66 36.94
N VAL A 287 -2.60 20.44 36.74
CA VAL A 287 -3.95 20.18 36.20
C VAL A 287 -5.02 20.64 37.17
N MET A 288 -4.92 20.29 38.46
CA MET A 288 -5.87 20.75 39.49
C MET A 288 -5.92 22.27 39.60
N ALA A 289 -4.77 22.94 39.44
CA ALA A 289 -4.64 24.39 39.44
C ALA A 289 -5.08 25.05 38.12
N GLY A 290 -5.35 24.28 37.05
CA GLY A 290 -5.68 24.81 35.72
C GLY A 290 -4.50 25.51 35.03
N THR A 291 -3.27 25.15 35.40
CA THR A 291 -2.02 25.77 34.90
C THR A 291 -1.19 24.84 34.01
N TYR A 292 -1.63 23.60 33.82
CA TYR A 292 -0.93 22.62 33.00
C TYR A 292 -0.96 23.01 31.52
N ASP A 293 0.21 23.03 30.87
CA ASP A 293 0.30 23.08 29.41
C ASP A 293 0.27 21.65 28.88
N GLY A 294 -0.90 21.23 28.44
CA GLY A 294 -1.12 19.89 27.90
C GLY A 294 -0.39 19.59 26.60
N SER A 295 0.34 20.55 26.01
CA SER A 295 1.05 20.38 24.73
C SER A 295 2.57 20.29 24.84
N GLU A 296 3.14 20.43 26.04
CA GLU A 296 4.59 20.46 26.25
C GLU A 296 5.21 19.06 26.22
N SER A 297 6.38 18.93 25.57
CA SER A 297 7.23 17.74 25.70
C SER A 297 8.26 17.92 26.81
N TYR A 298 8.41 16.91 27.66
CA TYR A 298 9.37 16.90 28.75
C TYR A 298 10.39 15.78 28.56
N TRP A 299 11.68 16.12 28.63
CA TRP A 299 12.77 15.14 28.64
C TRP A 299 13.85 15.47 29.68
N GLY A 300 13.59 15.03 30.92
CA GLY A 300 14.35 15.45 32.08
C GLY A 300 15.43 14.49 32.58
N GLY A 301 16.47 15.02 33.22
CA GLY A 301 17.65 14.28 33.66
C GLY A 301 17.72 13.95 35.15
N MET A 302 18.90 13.49 35.58
CA MET A 302 19.20 13.19 36.99
C MET A 302 19.18 14.44 37.89
N ASN A 303 19.39 15.63 37.32
CA ASN A 303 19.28 16.92 38.00
C ASN A 303 17.84 17.22 38.45
N GLU A 304 16.83 16.82 37.65
CA GLU A 304 15.41 16.96 37.97
C GLU A 304 14.86 15.77 38.77
N GLY A 305 15.61 14.66 38.80
CA GLY A 305 15.34 13.52 39.68
C GLY A 305 14.37 12.48 39.12
N VAL A 306 13.84 12.66 37.91
CA VAL A 306 12.93 11.69 37.24
C VAL A 306 13.61 10.36 36.91
N VAL A 307 14.93 10.39 36.71
CA VAL A 307 15.78 9.21 36.55
C VAL A 307 16.88 9.19 37.60
N GLY A 308 17.33 8.01 37.98
CA GLY A 308 18.39 7.86 38.98
C GLY A 308 19.09 6.51 38.93
N LEU A 309 19.96 6.28 39.90
CA LEU A 309 20.68 5.03 40.07
C LEU A 309 20.31 4.43 41.44
N ALA A 310 19.91 3.16 41.46
CA ALA A 310 19.65 2.40 42.68
C ALA A 310 20.90 2.33 43.59
N PRO A 311 20.75 2.05 44.90
CA PRO A 311 21.89 1.91 45.80
C PRO A 311 22.95 0.93 45.27
N LEU A 312 24.23 1.28 45.43
CA LEU A 312 25.34 0.40 45.08
C LEU A 312 25.43 -0.76 46.09
N SER A 313 25.57 -1.98 45.57
CA SER A 313 25.83 -3.19 46.37
C SER A 313 27.16 -3.09 47.12
N ASP A 314 27.26 -3.74 48.29
CA ASP A 314 28.50 -3.89 49.06
C ASP A 314 29.62 -4.62 48.28
N LYS A 315 29.29 -5.25 47.15
CA LYS A 315 30.25 -5.86 46.22
C LYS A 315 30.96 -4.85 45.31
N VAL A 316 30.43 -3.64 45.17
CA VAL A 316 31.04 -2.57 44.37
C VAL A 316 32.23 -1.99 45.12
N SER A 317 33.38 -1.87 44.44
CA SER A 317 34.60 -1.38 45.08
C SER A 317 34.45 0.09 45.53
N ALA A 318 35.20 0.49 46.56
CA ALA A 318 35.19 1.88 47.01
C ALA A 318 35.72 2.87 45.94
N GLU A 319 36.60 2.40 45.06
CA GLU A 319 37.11 3.17 43.93
C GLU A 319 36.04 3.41 42.87
N THR A 320 35.34 2.34 42.44
CA THR A 320 34.21 2.42 41.53
C THR A 320 33.09 3.28 42.10
N SER A 321 32.78 3.13 43.40
CA SER A 321 31.75 3.92 44.09
C SER A 321 32.08 5.42 44.08
N ALA A 322 33.34 5.78 44.32
CA ALA A 322 33.79 7.17 44.28
C ALA A 322 33.71 7.75 42.86
N LEU A 323 34.05 6.97 41.83
CA LEU A 323 33.95 7.40 40.43
C LEU A 323 32.49 7.61 40.01
N VAL A 324 31.58 6.69 40.39
CA VAL A 324 30.14 6.85 40.15
C VAL A 324 29.61 8.11 40.84
N GLU A 325 30.02 8.38 42.09
CA GLU A 325 29.62 9.60 42.80
C GLU A 325 30.16 10.88 42.13
N GLU A 326 31.39 10.86 41.63
CA GLU A 326 32.00 11.97 40.89
C GLU A 326 31.22 12.26 39.59
N LYS A 327 30.99 11.24 38.76
CA LYS A 327 30.28 11.38 37.48
C LYS A 327 28.81 11.75 37.68
N SER A 328 28.16 11.19 38.70
CA SER A 328 26.80 11.57 39.10
C SER A 328 26.70 13.07 39.43
N LYS A 329 27.65 13.62 40.19
CA LYS A 329 27.68 15.07 40.48
C LYS A 329 27.92 15.92 39.24
N ALA A 330 28.76 15.47 38.31
CA ALA A 330 29.00 16.17 37.05
C ALA A 330 27.73 16.22 36.18
N LEU A 331 27.03 15.08 36.04
CA LEU A 331 25.74 14.99 35.33
C LEU A 331 24.67 15.89 35.98
N MET A 332 24.53 15.85 37.31
CA MET A 332 23.53 16.66 38.02
C MET A 332 23.80 18.17 37.99
N SER A 333 25.06 18.58 37.81
CA SER A 333 25.43 20.00 37.72
C SER A 333 25.38 20.55 36.29
N GLY A 334 25.34 19.66 35.28
CA GLY A 334 25.46 20.04 33.87
C GLY A 334 26.90 20.40 33.46
N ASP A 335 27.90 20.14 34.32
CA ASP A 335 29.32 20.39 34.02
C ASP A 335 29.85 19.43 32.93
N TRP A 336 29.21 18.28 32.74
CA TRP A 336 29.54 17.26 31.73
C TRP A 336 28.32 16.36 31.47
N ASP A 337 28.20 15.81 30.25
CA ASP A 337 27.19 14.80 29.89
C ASP A 337 27.80 13.62 29.12
N VAL A 338 27.06 12.51 29.04
CA VAL A 338 27.51 11.20 28.54
C VAL A 338 27.96 11.24 27.09
N PHE A 339 27.17 11.88 26.23
CA PHE A 339 27.40 11.91 24.78
C PHE A 339 28.24 13.10 24.35
N CYS A 340 29.29 13.38 25.12
CA CYS A 340 30.32 14.37 24.81
C CYS A 340 31.62 13.66 24.40
N GLY A 341 32.16 14.04 23.24
CA GLY A 341 33.29 13.35 22.62
C GLY A 341 34.63 13.53 23.34
N PRO A 342 35.62 12.69 22.99
CA PRO A 342 35.62 11.83 21.81
C PRO A 342 34.83 10.53 22.00
N ILE A 343 33.94 10.20 21.05
CA ILE A 343 33.19 8.94 21.02
C ILE A 343 33.45 8.25 19.69
N THR A 344 33.92 7.01 19.74
CA THR A 344 34.15 6.16 18.57
C THR A 344 32.96 5.22 18.37
N GLY A 345 32.52 5.05 17.13
CA GLY A 345 31.50 4.11 16.69
C GLY A 345 32.02 2.66 16.63
N ALA A 346 31.13 1.69 16.50
CA ALA A 346 31.49 0.27 16.39
C ALA A 346 32.30 -0.06 15.12
N ASN A 347 32.12 0.73 14.06
CA ASN A 347 32.92 0.69 12.83
C ASN A 347 34.33 1.28 12.98
N GLY A 348 34.69 1.84 14.15
CA GLY A 348 35.99 2.45 14.43
C GLY A 348 36.11 3.91 14.00
N ASN A 349 35.06 4.51 13.44
CA ASN A 349 35.03 5.94 13.09
C ASN A 349 34.72 6.80 14.31
N LEU A 350 35.22 8.03 14.33
CA LEU A 350 34.86 9.00 15.35
C LEU A 350 33.44 9.52 15.06
N VAL A 351 32.53 9.37 16.02
CA VAL A 351 31.12 9.79 15.92
C VAL A 351 30.88 11.12 16.61
N VAL A 352 31.60 11.40 17.70
CA VAL A 352 31.58 12.71 18.35
C VAL A 352 33.01 13.16 18.58
N ASP A 353 33.36 14.33 18.06
CA ASP A 353 34.69 14.93 18.24
C ASP A 353 34.98 15.34 19.69
N GLU A 354 36.27 15.37 20.06
CA GLU A 354 36.70 15.90 21.35
C GLU A 354 36.22 17.35 21.56
N GLY A 355 35.47 17.56 22.64
CA GLY A 355 34.93 18.88 23.00
C GLY A 355 33.55 19.22 22.40
N ASN A 356 32.98 18.35 21.58
CA ASN A 356 31.60 18.45 21.10
C ASN A 356 30.69 17.50 21.89
N CYS A 357 29.39 17.81 21.92
CA CYS A 357 28.36 16.96 22.52
C CYS A 357 27.20 16.82 21.55
N LEU A 358 26.52 15.67 21.56
CA LEU A 358 25.28 15.49 20.81
C LEU A 358 24.18 16.40 21.38
N ASP A 359 23.38 16.98 20.49
CA ASP A 359 22.14 17.64 20.84
C ASP A 359 21.01 16.62 21.09
N ASP A 360 19.87 17.11 21.60
CA ASP A 360 18.74 16.27 21.95
C ASP A 360 18.12 15.55 20.75
N GLY A 361 18.04 16.21 19.59
CA GLY A 361 17.52 15.59 18.37
C GLY A 361 18.38 14.41 17.95
N SER A 362 19.69 14.62 17.86
CA SER A 362 20.68 13.56 17.56
C SER A 362 20.59 12.39 18.53
N MET A 363 20.35 12.65 19.82
CA MET A 363 20.18 11.59 20.80
C MET A 363 18.84 10.87 20.66
N LEU A 364 17.76 11.58 20.33
CA LEU A 364 16.41 11.02 20.17
C LEU A 364 16.27 10.19 18.88
N SER A 365 17.12 10.40 17.89
CA SER A 365 17.17 9.64 16.63
C SER A 365 18.38 8.68 16.52
N MET A 366 19.05 8.36 17.63
CA MET A 366 20.28 7.56 17.62
C MET A 366 20.07 6.13 17.10
N ASP A 367 20.80 5.75 16.06
CA ASP A 367 20.65 4.49 15.30
C ASP A 367 21.94 3.67 15.15
N TYR A 368 23.07 4.17 15.67
CA TYR A 368 24.38 3.55 15.52
C TYR A 368 24.90 2.93 16.83
N TRP A 369 25.90 2.05 16.74
CA TRP A 369 26.64 1.54 17.90
C TRP A 369 27.92 2.31 18.21
N VAL A 370 28.24 2.47 19.49
CA VAL A 370 29.59 2.86 19.95
C VAL A 370 30.54 1.67 19.95
N GLU A 371 31.85 1.96 19.93
CA GLU A 371 32.89 0.95 20.04
C GLU A 371 32.66 0.03 21.25
N GLY A 372 32.77 -1.28 21.03
CA GLY A 372 32.67 -2.31 22.07
C GLY A 372 31.28 -2.91 22.26
N VAL A 373 30.25 -2.42 21.56
CA VAL A 373 28.99 -3.18 21.40
C VAL A 373 29.22 -4.32 20.40
N LYS A 374 28.62 -5.48 20.68
CA LYS A 374 28.65 -6.70 19.85
C LYS A 374 27.24 -7.27 19.71
N GLY A 375 26.80 -7.49 18.48
CA GLY A 375 25.43 -7.87 18.14
C GLY A 375 25.07 -7.21 16.81
N GLU A 376 23.98 -7.64 16.21
CA GLU A 376 23.44 -6.99 15.02
C GLU A 376 22.60 -5.79 15.49
N VAL A 377 22.78 -4.60 14.90
CA VAL A 377 21.67 -3.63 14.85
C VAL A 377 20.76 -4.17 13.75
N PRO A 378 19.49 -4.54 14.02
CA PRO A 378 18.49 -4.61 12.96
C PRO A 378 18.43 -3.20 12.35
N GLY A 379 18.93 -3.07 11.12
CA GLY A 379 19.08 -1.78 10.46
C GLY A 379 20.50 -1.19 10.38
N GLU A 380 21.58 -1.95 10.54
CA GLU A 380 22.87 -1.54 9.94
C GLU A 380 23.00 -2.23 8.59
N ALA A 381 23.13 -1.45 7.50
CA ALA A 381 23.41 -1.99 6.17
C ALA A 381 24.67 -2.89 6.23
N PRO A 382 24.60 -4.14 5.74
CA PRO A 382 25.79 -4.99 5.64
C PRO A 382 26.78 -4.32 4.68
N GLY A 383 28.02 -4.06 5.12
CA GLY A 383 29.11 -3.75 4.18
C GLY A 383 29.63 -2.32 4.08
N GLN A 384 29.29 -1.39 4.99
CA GLN A 384 29.90 -0.04 4.96
C GLN A 384 31.42 -0.06 5.26
N THR A 385 32.23 -0.19 4.21
CA THR A 385 33.63 0.22 4.22
C THR A 385 33.69 1.73 3.93
N SER A 386 33.50 2.55 4.96
CA SER A 386 33.71 3.98 4.81
C SER A 386 35.21 4.27 4.66
N ASP A 387 35.68 4.41 3.43
CA ASP A 387 36.92 5.14 3.14
C ASP A 387 36.62 6.64 3.31
N ASN A 388 36.26 7.05 4.53
CA ASN A 388 35.97 8.44 4.88
C ASN A 388 37.30 9.18 5.08
N THR A 389 37.88 9.65 3.98
CA THR A 389 38.79 10.79 4.06
C THR A 389 37.96 12.01 4.46
N ALA A 390 38.07 12.40 5.73
CA ALA A 390 37.56 13.67 6.22
C ALA A 390 37.92 14.81 5.25
N SER A 391 36.91 15.47 4.67
CA SER A 391 37.07 16.76 4.02
C SER A 391 36.38 17.83 4.86
N ASP A 392 37.20 18.80 5.28
CA ASP A 392 36.91 20.03 5.99
C ASP A 392 35.45 20.52 5.97
N ALA A 393 34.97 20.90 7.16
CA ALA A 393 33.83 21.79 7.35
C ALA A 393 34.00 23.06 6.48
N GLY A 394 33.14 23.20 5.46
CA GLY A 394 32.94 24.48 4.79
C GLY A 394 32.30 24.46 3.40
N THR A 395 32.36 23.37 2.64
CA THR A 395 31.78 23.32 1.28
C THR A 395 31.44 21.90 0.87
N LEU A 396 30.18 21.67 0.51
CA LEU A 396 29.73 20.42 -0.12
C LEU A 396 30.50 20.16 -1.43
N PRO A 397 30.71 18.89 -1.82
CA PRO A 397 31.30 18.56 -3.12
C PRO A 397 30.51 19.22 -4.26
N ASP A 398 31.21 19.87 -5.19
CA ASP A 398 30.63 20.47 -6.39
C ASP A 398 30.88 19.54 -7.59
N LEU A 399 29.81 19.02 -8.18
CA LEU A 399 29.85 18.14 -9.35
C LEU A 399 29.92 18.91 -10.69
N GLU A 400 30.09 20.23 -10.65
CA GLU A 400 30.30 21.13 -11.80
C GLU A 400 29.21 21.02 -12.90
N GLY A 401 27.97 20.72 -12.50
CA GLY A 401 26.84 20.50 -13.41
C GLY A 401 26.86 19.16 -14.12
N ARG A 402 27.51 18.13 -13.53
CA ARG A 402 27.48 16.75 -14.06
C ARG A 402 26.04 16.27 -14.20
N VAL A 403 25.74 15.70 -15.37
CA VAL A 403 24.48 15.00 -15.61
C VAL A 403 24.58 13.62 -14.97
N ILE A 404 23.58 13.25 -14.16
CA ILE A 404 23.46 11.95 -13.51
C ILE A 404 22.23 11.26 -14.10
N SER A 405 22.43 10.10 -14.75
CA SER A 405 21.31 9.30 -15.24
C SER A 405 20.72 8.43 -14.12
N ILE A 406 19.42 8.57 -13.89
CA ILE A 406 18.72 7.95 -12.75
C ILE A 406 17.60 7.06 -13.27
N ALA A 407 17.65 5.77 -12.96
CA ALA A 407 16.51 4.88 -13.19
C ALA A 407 15.46 5.04 -12.07
N VAL A 408 14.19 5.11 -12.46
CA VAL A 408 13.03 5.26 -11.56
C VAL A 408 11.83 4.53 -12.17
N GLU A 409 10.98 3.90 -11.35
CA GLU A 409 9.85 3.11 -11.82
C GLU A 409 8.59 3.96 -12.09
N ASN A 410 8.35 5.00 -11.30
CA ASN A 410 7.11 5.77 -11.26
C ASN A 410 5.85 4.95 -10.93
N ALA A 411 5.99 3.87 -10.15
CA ALA A 411 4.88 3.02 -9.70
C ALA A 411 4.92 2.68 -8.20
N TYR A 412 5.77 3.34 -7.41
CA TYR A 412 5.95 3.04 -5.98
C TYR A 412 5.58 4.24 -5.09
N LEU A 413 4.38 4.22 -4.54
CA LEU A 413 3.83 5.33 -3.74
C LEU A 413 4.33 5.30 -2.29
N PRO A 414 4.57 6.47 -1.65
CA PRO A 414 4.61 7.83 -2.21
C PRO A 414 6.01 8.24 -2.74
N PHE A 415 6.90 7.27 -2.98
CA PHE A 415 8.27 7.50 -3.40
C PHE A 415 8.39 8.10 -4.79
N ASN A 416 7.70 7.54 -5.78
CA ASN A 416 7.69 8.03 -7.15
C ASN A 416 6.43 7.58 -7.90
N TYR A 417 5.83 8.49 -8.67
CA TYR A 417 4.68 8.23 -9.53
C TYR A 417 4.49 9.32 -10.59
N ILE A 418 3.68 9.05 -11.62
CA ILE A 418 3.22 10.07 -12.56
C ILE A 418 1.86 10.60 -12.11
N ASP A 419 1.74 11.91 -11.87
CA ASP A 419 0.43 12.57 -11.75
C ASP A 419 -0.14 12.74 -13.17
N ILE A 420 -1.20 11.99 -13.50
CA ILE A 420 -1.81 12.01 -14.85
C ILE A 420 -2.58 13.31 -15.12
N SER A 421 -2.97 14.06 -14.09
CA SER A 421 -3.67 15.34 -14.28
C SER A 421 -2.72 16.42 -14.79
N THR A 422 -1.43 16.29 -14.49
CA THR A 422 -0.38 17.23 -14.91
C THR A 422 0.58 16.62 -15.94
N GLY A 423 0.69 15.29 -16.00
CA GLY A 423 1.74 14.56 -16.72
C GLY A 423 3.12 14.68 -16.07
N GLU A 424 3.20 15.20 -14.84
CA GLU A 424 4.46 15.44 -14.15
C GLU A 424 4.80 14.26 -13.22
N ALA A 425 6.08 13.86 -13.24
CA ALA A 425 6.58 12.89 -12.29
C ALA A 425 6.78 13.55 -10.92
N MET A 426 6.24 12.93 -9.88
CA MET A 426 6.21 13.45 -8.52
C MET A 426 6.51 12.34 -7.52
N GLY A 427 6.85 12.73 -6.30
CA GLY A 427 7.11 11.80 -5.20
C GLY A 427 8.29 12.21 -4.35
N TRP A 428 8.52 11.46 -3.29
CA TRP A 428 9.63 11.68 -2.38
C TRP A 428 11.01 11.63 -3.09
N ASP A 429 11.22 10.68 -4.01
CA ASP A 429 12.49 10.51 -4.73
C ASP A 429 12.85 11.75 -5.55
N TYR A 430 11.84 12.34 -6.21
CA TYR A 430 12.03 13.56 -7.02
C TYR A 430 12.41 14.77 -6.17
N ASP A 431 11.73 14.97 -5.04
CA ASP A 431 12.03 16.07 -4.12
C ASP A 431 13.40 15.89 -3.46
N ALA A 432 13.71 14.68 -2.98
CA ALA A 432 14.99 14.36 -2.36
C ALA A 432 16.16 14.53 -3.32
N MET A 433 16.07 13.99 -4.54
CA MET A 433 17.13 14.11 -5.54
C MET A 433 17.29 15.53 -6.08
N THR A 434 16.20 16.31 -6.17
CA THR A 434 16.28 17.74 -6.53
C THR A 434 17.06 18.51 -5.48
N GLU A 435 16.75 18.33 -4.21
CA GLU A 435 17.46 18.99 -3.10
C GLU A 435 18.93 18.54 -3.04
N ILE A 436 19.21 17.25 -3.25
CA ILE A 436 20.59 16.72 -3.35
C ILE A 436 21.34 17.42 -4.49
N CYS A 437 20.78 17.49 -5.70
CA CYS A 437 21.48 18.09 -6.84
C CYS A 437 21.65 19.59 -6.73
N ASP A 438 20.72 20.31 -6.09
CA ASP A 438 20.87 21.74 -5.81
C ASP A 438 22.05 22.00 -4.87
N ARG A 439 22.29 21.09 -3.91
CA ARG A 439 23.39 21.17 -2.95
C ARG A 439 24.76 20.86 -3.55
N ILE A 440 24.85 19.86 -4.42
CA ILE A 440 26.12 19.39 -5.00
C ILE A 440 26.32 19.79 -6.45
N ASN A 441 25.46 20.67 -6.98
CA ASN A 441 25.51 21.19 -8.35
C ASN A 441 25.59 20.08 -9.41
N CYS A 442 24.58 19.20 -9.42
CA CYS A 442 24.38 18.24 -10.51
C CYS A 442 23.11 18.53 -11.32
N VAL A 443 22.96 17.80 -12.43
CA VAL A 443 21.79 17.86 -13.32
C VAL A 443 21.18 16.45 -13.35
N LEU A 444 19.92 16.35 -12.98
CA LEU A 444 19.17 15.09 -12.98
C LEU A 444 18.73 14.74 -14.41
N ASP A 445 18.97 13.50 -14.83
CA ASP A 445 18.45 12.91 -16.07
C ASP A 445 17.65 11.64 -15.72
N TRP A 446 16.36 11.84 -15.45
CA TRP A 446 15.43 10.77 -15.08
C TRP A 446 15.13 9.88 -16.27
N GLN A 447 15.25 8.57 -16.07
CA GLN A 447 15.00 7.55 -17.07
C GLN A 447 14.05 6.54 -16.47
N GLU A 448 12.83 6.51 -16.99
CA GLU A 448 11.82 5.56 -16.56
C GLU A 448 12.23 4.12 -16.92
N PHE A 449 12.18 3.20 -15.95
CA PHE A 449 12.67 1.84 -16.11
C PHE A 449 11.97 0.85 -15.16
N GLY A 450 11.57 -0.31 -15.66
CA GLY A 450 10.83 -1.30 -14.85
C GLY A 450 11.68 -1.96 -13.76
N TRP A 451 11.02 -2.25 -12.63
CA TRP A 451 11.63 -2.76 -11.40
C TRP A 451 12.46 -4.04 -11.61
N ASP A 452 11.87 -5.05 -12.27
CA ASP A 452 12.45 -6.39 -12.50
C ASP A 452 13.88 -6.38 -13.05
N SER A 453 14.22 -5.35 -13.82
CA SER A 453 15.52 -5.23 -14.49
C SER A 453 16.38 -4.08 -13.93
N MET A 454 15.85 -3.25 -13.03
CA MET A 454 16.47 -2.01 -12.59
C MET A 454 17.82 -2.24 -11.91
N ILE A 455 17.85 -3.08 -10.87
CA ILE A 455 19.07 -3.38 -10.10
C ILE A 455 20.17 -3.94 -11.01
N ALA A 456 19.81 -4.86 -11.92
CA ALA A 456 20.74 -5.45 -12.87
C ALA A 456 21.27 -4.42 -13.88
N ALA A 457 20.42 -3.49 -14.35
CA ALA A 457 20.82 -2.43 -15.28
C ALA A 457 21.79 -1.43 -14.63
N VAL A 458 21.55 -1.04 -13.37
CA VAL A 458 22.47 -0.18 -12.59
C VAL A 458 23.79 -0.91 -12.36
N SER A 459 23.77 -2.16 -11.90
CA SER A 459 24.97 -2.97 -11.71
C SER A 459 25.82 -3.09 -12.99
N ALA A 460 25.16 -3.17 -14.15
CA ALA A 460 25.82 -3.20 -15.47
C ALA A 460 26.35 -1.83 -15.94
N GLY A 461 26.11 -0.75 -15.20
CA GLY A 461 26.52 0.61 -15.54
C GLY A 461 25.69 1.24 -16.66
N GLN A 462 24.45 0.78 -16.87
CA GLN A 462 23.53 1.39 -17.84
C GLN A 462 23.04 2.77 -17.35
N PHE A 463 22.89 2.91 -16.03
CA PHE A 463 22.51 4.15 -15.34
C PHE A 463 23.57 4.47 -14.29
N ASP A 464 23.71 5.76 -13.95
CA ASP A 464 24.63 6.20 -12.90
C ASP A 464 24.10 5.83 -11.50
N MET A 465 22.77 5.77 -11.34
CA MET A 465 22.09 5.34 -10.11
C MET A 465 20.63 4.94 -10.36
N ALA A 466 19.95 4.41 -9.33
CA ALA A 466 18.49 4.32 -9.29
C ALA A 466 17.89 4.73 -7.94
N THR A 467 16.64 5.20 -7.98
CA THR A 467 15.84 5.58 -6.82
C THR A 467 14.47 4.93 -6.92
N ASP A 468 14.07 4.18 -5.90
CA ASP A 468 12.78 3.49 -5.91
C ASP A 468 12.40 2.91 -4.55
N GLY A 469 12.76 3.60 -3.45
CA GLY A 469 12.60 3.00 -2.11
C GLY A 469 13.33 1.67 -1.94
N ILE A 470 14.56 1.55 -2.47
CA ILE A 470 15.26 0.27 -2.59
C ILE A 470 15.82 -0.17 -1.24
N THR A 471 15.30 -1.28 -0.70
CA THR A 471 15.87 -1.92 0.50
C THR A 471 17.34 -2.28 0.33
N ILE A 472 18.17 -1.86 1.28
CA ILE A 472 19.58 -2.24 1.36
C ILE A 472 19.69 -3.66 1.93
N THR A 473 20.11 -4.62 1.11
CA THR A 473 20.33 -6.01 1.53
C THR A 473 21.76 -6.45 1.24
N ALA A 474 22.28 -7.42 2.01
CA ALA A 474 23.61 -7.99 1.78
C ALA A 474 23.78 -8.53 0.35
N GLU A 475 22.73 -9.15 -0.21
CA GLU A 475 22.75 -9.71 -1.56
C GLU A 475 22.86 -8.61 -2.63
N ARG A 476 22.15 -7.49 -2.45
CA ARG A 476 22.21 -6.36 -3.38
C ARG A 476 23.58 -5.66 -3.29
N ASP A 477 24.14 -5.52 -2.09
CA ASP A 477 25.47 -4.91 -1.85
C ASP A 477 26.63 -5.71 -2.48
N GLU A 478 26.45 -7.02 -2.72
CA GLU A 478 27.44 -7.81 -3.48
C GLU A 478 27.56 -7.37 -4.96
N ASN A 479 26.51 -6.75 -5.51
CA ASN A 479 26.38 -6.48 -6.94
C ASN A 479 26.24 -4.99 -7.30
N ALA A 480 26.10 -4.11 -6.31
CA ALA A 480 25.94 -2.67 -6.48
C ALA A 480 26.38 -1.93 -5.20
N ASP A 481 26.78 -0.67 -5.31
CA ASP A 481 27.05 0.16 -4.13
C ASP A 481 25.75 0.86 -3.68
N PHE A 482 25.66 1.22 -2.39
CA PHE A 482 24.52 1.97 -1.84
C PHE A 482 24.92 3.35 -1.29
N SER A 483 23.95 4.27 -1.28
CA SER A 483 24.02 5.47 -0.44
C SER A 483 23.90 5.11 1.04
N ASP A 484 24.14 6.08 1.91
CA ASP A 484 23.68 5.97 3.29
C ASP A 484 22.15 5.84 3.32
N GLY A 485 21.63 5.08 4.28
CA GLY A 485 20.19 4.91 4.47
C GLY A 485 19.50 6.25 4.73
N TYR A 486 18.40 6.50 4.03
CA TYR A 486 17.65 7.77 4.15
C TYR A 486 16.33 7.62 4.89
N ILE A 487 15.73 6.43 4.93
CA ILE A 487 14.53 6.11 5.71
C ILE A 487 14.58 4.64 6.12
N ALA A 488 14.12 4.34 7.33
CA ALA A 488 13.87 2.98 7.79
C ALA A 488 12.36 2.72 7.68
N THR A 489 11.99 1.60 7.08
CA THR A 489 10.61 1.15 6.93
C THR A 489 10.36 -0.11 7.76
N GLU A 490 9.09 -0.33 8.10
CA GLU A 490 8.62 -1.58 8.69
C GLU A 490 7.72 -2.31 7.69
N GLN A 491 8.06 -3.53 7.31
CA GLN A 491 7.16 -4.37 6.54
C GLN A 491 5.98 -4.80 7.41
N ARG A 492 4.76 -4.50 6.95
CA ARG A 492 3.50 -4.78 7.64
C ARG A 492 2.48 -5.38 6.69
N LEU A 493 1.43 -5.96 7.25
CA LEU A 493 0.36 -6.58 6.48
C LEU A 493 -0.75 -5.58 6.21
N LEU A 494 -0.94 -5.21 4.93
CA LEU A 494 -2.10 -4.47 4.46
C LEU A 494 -3.26 -5.45 4.19
N VAL A 495 -4.43 -5.15 4.71
CA VAL A 495 -5.66 -5.96 4.58
C VAL A 495 -6.85 -5.09 4.25
N ARG A 496 -7.97 -5.71 3.86
CA ARG A 496 -9.26 -4.99 3.76
C ARG A 496 -9.70 -4.44 5.13
N LEU A 497 -10.37 -3.30 5.14
CA LEU A 497 -10.81 -2.61 6.35
C LEU A 497 -11.77 -3.47 7.19
N ASP A 498 -12.64 -4.22 6.53
CA ASP A 498 -13.63 -5.13 7.12
C ASP A 498 -13.07 -6.51 7.48
N GLU A 499 -11.77 -6.73 7.33
CA GLU A 499 -11.14 -8.00 7.71
C GLU A 499 -11.20 -8.23 9.23
N GLU A 500 -11.75 -9.39 9.62
CA GLU A 500 -11.95 -9.83 11.01
C GLU A 500 -11.42 -11.25 11.28
N ARG A 501 -10.95 -11.98 10.27
CA ARG A 501 -10.52 -13.39 10.39
C ARG A 501 -9.18 -13.53 11.13
N PHE A 502 -8.32 -12.52 11.05
CA PHE A 502 -6.98 -12.48 11.66
C PHE A 502 -6.60 -11.03 12.00
N SER A 503 -5.66 -10.88 12.92
CA SER A 503 -5.21 -9.57 13.45
C SER A 503 -3.77 -9.21 13.07
N GLY A 504 -3.03 -10.12 12.45
CA GLY A 504 -1.66 -9.89 12.01
C GLY A 504 -1.05 -11.06 11.24
N PRO A 505 0.21 -10.92 10.80
CA PRO A 505 0.89 -11.88 9.92
C PRO A 505 0.99 -13.31 10.47
N ASN A 506 1.19 -13.48 11.78
CA ASN A 506 1.28 -14.80 12.39
C ASN A 506 -0.04 -15.57 12.28
N GLU A 507 -1.16 -14.92 12.61
CA GLU A 507 -2.49 -15.51 12.47
C GLU A 507 -2.87 -15.74 10.99
N PHE A 508 -2.43 -14.84 10.10
CA PHE A 508 -2.57 -15.03 8.65
C PHE A 508 -1.89 -16.32 8.21
N ALA A 509 -0.64 -16.55 8.63
CA ALA A 509 0.14 -17.71 8.22
C ALA A 509 -0.46 -19.05 8.66
N GLU A 510 -1.18 -19.07 9.80
CA GLU A 510 -1.85 -20.26 10.35
C GLU A 510 -3.05 -20.74 9.50
N ASP A 511 -3.71 -19.85 8.75
CA ASP A 511 -4.82 -20.20 7.87
C ASP A 511 -4.33 -20.49 6.44
N ALA A 512 -4.28 -21.78 6.10
CA ALA A 512 -3.85 -22.26 4.79
C ALA A 512 -4.76 -21.85 3.62
N SER A 513 -5.93 -21.26 3.87
CA SER A 513 -6.83 -20.78 2.83
C SER A 513 -6.58 -19.34 2.38
N LEU A 514 -5.76 -18.59 3.13
CA LEU A 514 -5.46 -17.19 2.83
C LEU A 514 -4.31 -17.07 1.82
N ILE A 515 -4.42 -16.08 0.93
CA ILE A 515 -3.47 -15.81 -0.16
C ILE A 515 -2.89 -14.39 -0.03
N LEU A 516 -1.57 -14.24 -0.22
CA LEU A 516 -0.91 -12.94 -0.31
C LEU A 516 -0.78 -12.50 -1.78
N GLY A 517 -0.88 -11.21 -2.05
CA GLY A 517 -0.54 -10.62 -3.34
C GLY A 517 0.72 -9.77 -3.23
N GLU A 518 1.69 -9.95 -4.13
CA GLU A 518 3.00 -9.29 -4.03
C GLU A 518 3.62 -8.93 -5.37
N GLN A 519 4.35 -7.81 -5.44
CA GLN A 519 5.17 -7.46 -6.60
C GLN A 519 6.44 -8.33 -6.64
N ILE A 520 6.69 -9.01 -7.76
CA ILE A 520 7.83 -9.92 -7.90
C ILE A 520 9.19 -9.21 -7.76
N GLY A 521 10.19 -9.89 -7.19
CA GLY A 521 11.56 -9.35 -7.05
C GLY A 521 11.76 -8.31 -5.95
N THR A 522 10.73 -8.06 -5.13
CA THR A 522 10.79 -7.16 -3.97
C THR A 522 11.14 -7.93 -2.69
N THR A 523 11.65 -7.23 -1.66
CA THR A 523 11.84 -7.82 -0.33
C THR A 523 10.51 -8.18 0.33
N ASN A 524 9.42 -7.47 0.02
CA ASN A 524 8.07 -7.81 0.47
C ASN A 524 7.61 -9.17 -0.09
N TYR A 525 7.90 -9.45 -1.36
CA TYR A 525 7.67 -10.76 -1.97
C TYR A 525 8.45 -11.87 -1.27
N ASP A 526 9.73 -11.65 -0.99
CA ASP A 526 10.57 -12.65 -0.30
C ASP A 526 10.02 -12.93 1.10
N THR A 527 9.66 -11.89 1.86
CA THR A 527 9.01 -12.03 3.18
C THR A 527 7.69 -12.79 3.09
N ALA A 528 6.86 -12.53 2.06
CA ALA A 528 5.62 -13.26 1.84
C ALA A 528 5.88 -14.74 1.58
N VAL A 529 6.84 -15.07 0.72
CA VAL A 529 7.24 -16.45 0.44
C VAL A 529 7.77 -17.15 1.69
N GLU A 530 8.57 -16.48 2.51
CA GLU A 530 9.05 -17.03 3.79
C GLU A 530 7.91 -17.26 4.79
N LEU A 531 6.93 -16.35 4.84
CA LEU A 531 5.80 -16.41 5.77
C LEU A 531 4.82 -17.51 5.39
N VAL A 532 4.42 -17.59 4.11
CA VAL A 532 3.30 -18.43 3.68
C VAL A 532 3.63 -19.53 2.68
N GLY A 533 4.79 -19.48 2.04
CA GLY A 533 5.18 -20.37 0.94
C GLY A 533 4.72 -19.83 -0.42
N GLU A 534 5.54 -20.05 -1.45
CA GLU A 534 5.34 -19.51 -2.81
C GLU A 534 4.00 -19.90 -3.43
N GLU A 535 3.45 -21.07 -3.11
CA GLU A 535 2.14 -21.51 -3.60
C GLU A 535 0.95 -20.69 -3.08
N ARG A 536 1.16 -19.87 -2.04
CA ARG A 536 0.17 -18.96 -1.45
C ARG A 536 0.47 -17.49 -1.74
N VAL A 537 1.38 -17.21 -2.67
CA VAL A 537 1.70 -15.86 -3.13
C VAL A 537 1.28 -15.71 -4.58
N GLN A 538 0.39 -14.76 -4.84
CA GLN A 538 0.03 -14.33 -6.19
C GLN A 538 0.95 -13.17 -6.60
N SER A 539 1.73 -13.38 -7.64
CA SER A 539 2.69 -12.40 -8.15
C SER A 539 2.02 -11.35 -9.04
N PHE A 540 2.47 -10.11 -8.92
CA PHE A 540 2.10 -8.97 -9.76
C PHE A 540 3.36 -8.27 -10.27
N ASP A 541 3.22 -7.52 -11.35
CA ASP A 541 4.31 -6.70 -11.89
C ASP A 541 4.45 -5.36 -11.13
N GLU A 542 3.41 -4.94 -10.39
CA GLU A 542 3.32 -3.67 -9.66
C GLU A 542 2.58 -3.81 -8.32
N PHE A 543 2.99 -3.07 -7.27
CA PHE A 543 2.27 -3.04 -5.98
C PHE A 543 0.82 -2.56 -6.11
N ALA A 544 0.54 -1.60 -7.01
CA ALA A 544 -0.80 -1.07 -7.19
C ALA A 544 -1.79 -2.17 -7.57
N LEU A 545 -1.39 -3.09 -8.46
CA LEU A 545 -2.21 -4.24 -8.86
C LEU A 545 -2.45 -5.21 -7.70
N ALA A 546 -1.44 -5.47 -6.87
CA ALA A 546 -1.58 -6.30 -5.67
C ALA A 546 -2.60 -5.70 -4.68
N VAL A 547 -2.55 -4.39 -4.44
CA VAL A 547 -3.49 -3.68 -3.57
C VAL A 547 -4.91 -3.65 -4.17
N GLN A 548 -5.05 -3.49 -5.49
CA GLN A 548 -6.36 -3.57 -6.14
C GLN A 548 -6.96 -4.98 -6.03
N SER A 549 -6.16 -6.03 -6.22
CA SER A 549 -6.60 -7.41 -5.98
C SER A 549 -7.00 -7.65 -4.52
N LEU A 550 -6.33 -7.02 -3.56
CA LEU A 550 -6.72 -7.07 -2.15
C LEU A 550 -8.10 -6.44 -1.93
N ILE A 551 -8.34 -5.26 -2.51
CA ILE A 551 -9.62 -4.54 -2.42
C ILE A 551 -10.74 -5.34 -3.10
N ALA A 552 -10.45 -5.95 -4.25
CA ALA A 552 -11.40 -6.78 -5.01
C ALA A 552 -11.75 -8.10 -4.30
N GLY A 553 -10.91 -8.56 -3.37
CA GLY A 553 -11.13 -9.82 -2.65
C GLY A 553 -10.39 -11.03 -3.25
N ASP A 554 -9.54 -10.82 -4.25
CA ASP A 554 -8.81 -11.89 -4.93
C ASP A 554 -7.60 -12.39 -4.13
N VAL A 555 -7.02 -11.52 -3.31
CA VAL A 555 -6.03 -11.86 -2.28
C VAL A 555 -6.52 -11.39 -0.91
N ASP A 556 -5.97 -11.94 0.16
CA ASP A 556 -6.39 -11.68 1.55
C ASP A 556 -5.46 -10.70 2.28
N GLY A 557 -4.25 -10.48 1.77
CA GLY A 557 -3.31 -9.50 2.29
C GLY A 557 -2.22 -9.13 1.29
N VAL A 558 -1.52 -8.03 1.56
CA VAL A 558 -0.32 -7.58 0.85
C VAL A 558 0.69 -7.17 1.93
N ILE A 559 1.90 -7.73 1.91
CA ILE A 559 3.00 -7.27 2.74
C ILE A 559 3.59 -6.02 2.08
N MET A 560 3.76 -4.97 2.86
CA MET A 560 4.24 -3.71 2.34
C MET A 560 4.93 -2.90 3.42
N ASP A 561 5.93 -2.12 3.02
CA ASP A 561 6.55 -1.10 3.84
C ASP A 561 5.48 -0.14 4.39
N ASP A 562 5.51 0.13 5.68
CA ASP A 562 4.55 0.97 6.39
C ASP A 562 4.38 2.37 5.75
N THR A 563 5.47 2.97 5.29
CA THR A 563 5.45 4.24 4.56
C THR A 563 4.68 4.17 3.23
N ALA A 564 4.84 3.08 2.47
CA ALA A 564 4.08 2.83 1.25
C ALA A 564 2.63 2.44 1.55
N GLY A 565 2.40 1.63 2.59
CA GLY A 565 1.08 1.23 3.07
C GLY A 565 0.24 2.41 3.56
N GLN A 566 0.86 3.39 4.23
CA GLN A 566 0.23 4.67 4.58
C GLN A 566 -0.19 5.44 3.33
N GLY A 567 0.63 5.41 2.29
CA GLY A 567 0.24 5.84 0.95
C GLY A 567 -1.09 5.19 0.56
N TYR A 568 -1.13 3.88 0.37
CA TYR A 568 -2.36 3.21 -0.07
C TYR A 568 -3.57 3.40 0.84
N MET A 569 -3.37 3.53 2.17
CA MET A 569 -4.42 3.84 3.13
C MET A 569 -5.00 5.25 2.98
N GLY A 570 -4.25 6.24 2.48
CA GLY A 570 -4.72 7.62 2.37
C GLY A 570 -6.00 7.77 1.55
N GLU A 571 -6.08 7.14 0.37
CA GLU A 571 -7.29 7.12 -0.46
C GLU A 571 -8.27 6.00 -0.09
N ASN A 572 -7.74 4.82 0.19
CA ASN A 572 -8.55 3.65 0.49
C ASN A 572 -8.80 3.53 2.00
N ALA A 573 -8.88 4.66 2.71
CA ALA A 573 -9.08 4.69 4.16
C ALA A 573 -10.40 4.01 4.58
N ASP A 574 -11.36 3.95 3.67
CA ASP A 574 -12.64 3.24 3.83
C ASP A 574 -12.60 1.77 3.35
N LYS A 575 -11.49 1.30 2.77
CA LYS A 575 -11.37 -0.04 2.16
C LYS A 575 -10.20 -0.89 2.68
N VAL A 576 -9.09 -0.31 3.13
CA VAL A 576 -7.90 -1.05 3.60
C VAL A 576 -7.34 -0.49 4.91
N LYS A 577 -6.57 -1.32 5.63
CA LYS A 577 -5.86 -0.97 6.87
C LYS A 577 -4.57 -1.79 6.98
N LEU A 578 -3.55 -1.23 7.62
CA LEU A 578 -2.38 -1.99 8.08
C LEU A 578 -2.72 -2.69 9.41
N VAL A 579 -2.31 -3.97 9.55
CA VAL A 579 -2.54 -4.77 10.76
C VAL A 579 -1.29 -5.52 11.21
N GLY A 580 -1.27 -5.88 12.49
CA GLY A 580 -0.22 -6.68 13.11
C GLY A 580 1.07 -5.92 13.38
N ASP A 581 2.01 -6.67 13.96
CA ASP A 581 3.37 -6.21 14.24
C ASP A 581 4.20 -6.16 12.94
N SER A 582 5.29 -5.39 12.98
CA SER A 582 6.29 -5.41 11.93
C SER A 582 6.85 -6.82 11.74
N LEU A 583 6.92 -7.27 10.49
CA LEU A 583 7.56 -8.51 10.09
C LEU A 583 9.09 -8.36 10.05
N GLN A 584 9.53 -7.22 9.53
CA GLN A 584 10.93 -6.87 9.35
C GLN A 584 11.07 -5.34 9.29
N SER A 585 12.23 -4.82 9.67
CA SER A 585 12.59 -3.43 9.45
C SER A 585 13.82 -3.34 8.55
N ASP A 586 13.72 -2.47 7.56
CA ASP A 586 14.64 -2.38 6.44
C ASP A 586 15.02 -0.92 6.16
N TRP A 587 16.28 -0.67 5.80
CA TRP A 587 16.70 0.66 5.35
C TRP A 587 16.57 0.78 3.85
N LEU A 588 16.08 1.92 3.39
CA LEU A 588 16.08 2.26 1.98
C LEU A 588 17.30 3.12 1.64
N GLY A 589 17.90 2.83 0.49
CA GLY A 589 19.07 3.53 -0.03
C GLY A 589 19.00 3.70 -1.55
N PHE A 590 19.78 4.65 -2.07
CA PHE A 590 19.98 4.78 -3.51
C PHE A 590 21.05 3.78 -3.96
N ILE A 591 20.86 3.18 -5.13
CA ILE A 591 21.77 2.15 -5.66
C ILE A 591 22.63 2.72 -6.78
N PHE A 592 23.90 2.29 -6.85
CA PHE A 592 24.90 2.73 -7.82
C PHE A 592 25.66 1.54 -8.41
N PRO A 593 26.28 1.67 -9.61
CA PRO A 593 27.23 0.69 -10.09
C PRO A 593 28.40 0.52 -9.10
N THR A 594 28.92 -0.70 -8.93
CA THR A 594 30.03 -0.95 -8.00
C THR A 594 31.26 -0.08 -8.29
N GLY A 595 31.78 0.58 -7.25
CA GLY A 595 32.89 1.53 -7.32
C GLY A 595 32.50 2.92 -7.83
N SER A 596 31.24 3.31 -7.69
CA SER A 596 30.74 4.60 -8.19
C SER A 596 31.37 5.79 -7.44
N ASP A 597 31.74 6.83 -8.19
CA ASP A 597 32.26 8.07 -7.64
C ASP A 597 31.17 9.02 -7.13
N LEU A 598 29.89 8.65 -7.30
CA LEU A 598 28.73 9.42 -6.85
C LEU A 598 28.30 9.14 -5.41
N VAL A 599 28.72 8.01 -4.83
CA VAL A 599 28.33 7.60 -3.47
C VAL A 599 28.72 8.67 -2.45
N SER A 600 29.99 9.10 -2.43
CA SER A 600 30.46 10.06 -1.44
C SER A 600 29.81 11.46 -1.59
N PRO A 601 29.70 12.05 -2.81
CA PRO A 601 28.98 13.31 -3.00
C PRO A 601 27.50 13.26 -2.58
N ILE A 602 26.78 12.19 -2.92
CA ILE A 602 25.37 12.04 -2.54
C ILE A 602 25.22 11.84 -1.04
N ASN A 603 26.08 11.03 -0.40
CA ASN A 603 26.05 10.87 1.05
C ASN A 603 26.37 12.18 1.78
N ALA A 604 27.29 13.01 1.25
CA ALA A 604 27.56 14.33 1.82
C ALA A 604 26.35 15.27 1.72
N ALA A 605 25.59 15.20 0.62
CA ALA A 605 24.35 15.97 0.46
C ALA A 605 23.25 15.48 1.41
N LEU A 606 23.02 14.16 1.46
CA LEU A 606 22.08 13.53 2.38
C LEU A 606 22.38 13.88 3.84
N GLN A 607 23.65 13.81 4.24
CA GLN A 607 24.05 14.20 5.58
C GLN A 607 23.76 15.69 5.85
N SER A 608 24.05 16.56 4.88
CA SER A 608 23.74 17.99 5.03
C SER A 608 22.23 18.27 5.11
N MET A 609 21.39 17.46 4.47
CA MET A 609 19.93 17.58 4.58
C MET A 609 19.41 17.06 5.93
N LYS A 610 20.05 16.02 6.48
CA LYS A 610 19.81 15.55 7.86
C LYS A 610 20.17 16.65 8.87
N ASP A 611 21.32 17.29 8.68
CA ASP A 611 21.86 18.30 9.59
C ASP A 611 21.01 19.58 9.69
N ASP A 612 20.39 20.02 8.58
CA ASP A 612 19.60 21.25 8.54
C ASP A 612 18.07 21.04 8.60
N GLY A 613 17.64 19.78 8.65
CA GLY A 613 16.23 19.39 8.78
C GLY A 613 15.43 19.40 7.48
N SER A 614 16.03 19.75 6.34
CA SER A 614 15.35 19.69 5.04
C SER A 614 14.89 18.28 4.66
N LEU A 615 15.65 17.24 5.04
CA LEU A 615 15.20 15.85 4.84
C LEU A 615 13.92 15.55 5.62
N ASN A 616 13.79 16.09 6.85
CA ASN A 616 12.59 15.92 7.66
C ASN A 616 11.39 16.68 7.08
N GLU A 617 11.61 17.84 6.47
CA GLU A 617 10.54 18.58 5.78
C GLU A 617 10.00 17.80 4.56
N ILE A 618 10.89 17.18 3.78
CA ILE A 618 10.50 16.31 2.65
C ILE A 618 9.78 15.06 3.19
N ASN A 619 10.30 14.42 4.24
CA ASN A 619 9.64 13.26 4.85
C ASN A 619 8.24 13.61 5.38
N ALA A 620 8.09 14.73 6.08
CA ALA A 620 6.79 15.17 6.60
C ALA A 620 5.79 15.49 5.49
N LYS A 621 6.25 15.97 4.33
CA LYS A 621 5.39 16.21 3.16
C LYS A 621 4.80 14.92 2.59
N TRP A 622 5.59 13.84 2.51
CA TRP A 622 5.21 12.62 1.79
C TRP A 622 4.76 11.47 2.68
N PHE A 623 5.19 11.42 3.94
CA PHE A 623 4.87 10.37 4.92
C PHE A 623 4.14 10.91 6.16
N GLY A 624 3.80 12.21 6.17
CA GLY A 624 3.06 12.82 7.27
C GLY A 624 1.56 12.51 7.22
N PRO A 625 0.84 12.65 8.35
CA PRO A 625 -0.60 12.40 8.41
C PRO A 625 -1.44 13.39 7.57
N ASP A 626 -0.86 14.53 7.21
CA ASP A 626 -1.48 15.53 6.32
C ASP A 626 -1.31 15.21 4.84
N PHE A 627 -0.51 14.18 4.49
CA PHE A 627 -0.34 13.76 3.11
C PHE A 627 -1.61 13.04 2.63
N VAL A 628 -2.32 13.69 1.72
CA VAL A 628 -3.54 13.16 1.10
C VAL A 628 -3.35 13.20 -0.41
N MET A 629 -3.26 12.02 -1.04
CA MET A 629 -3.23 11.86 -2.50
C MET A 629 -4.62 11.58 -3.07
N ASN A 630 -4.83 11.94 -4.33
CA ASN A 630 -6.02 11.62 -5.12
C ASN A 630 -5.61 10.69 -6.28
N TYR A 631 -5.86 9.40 -6.14
CA TYR A 631 -5.33 8.32 -6.97
C TYR A 631 -6.18 8.08 -8.22
N ASP A 632 -7.29 8.80 -8.37
CA ASP A 632 -7.96 9.01 -9.66
C ASP A 632 -7.01 9.58 -10.73
N ASN A 633 -5.86 10.11 -10.29
CA ASN A 633 -4.87 10.77 -11.11
C ASN A 633 -3.45 10.13 -11.11
N ILE A 634 -3.27 8.84 -10.85
CA ILE A 634 -1.93 8.22 -10.84
C ILE A 634 -1.72 7.33 -12.09
N GLY A 635 -0.60 7.54 -12.78
CA GLY A 635 -0.27 6.85 -14.02
C GLY A 635 0.49 5.55 -13.76
N CYS A 636 0.41 4.61 -14.71
CA CYS A 636 1.13 3.32 -14.72
C CYS A 636 2.69 3.40 -14.77
N GLY A 637 3.30 4.56 -14.56
CA GLY A 637 4.77 4.73 -14.57
C GLY A 637 5.48 4.07 -15.77
N ALA A 638 6.58 3.35 -15.48
CA ALA A 638 7.40 2.58 -16.43
C ALA A 638 6.66 1.55 -17.27
N TYR A 639 5.46 1.19 -16.84
CA TYR A 639 4.62 0.21 -17.49
C TYR A 639 3.65 0.86 -18.49
N CYS A 640 3.58 2.20 -18.50
CA CYS A 640 2.85 2.99 -19.49
C CYS A 640 3.55 3.14 -20.82
N GLY A 641 4.81 2.70 -21.00
CA GLY A 641 5.59 2.77 -22.25
C GLY A 641 5.77 4.18 -22.87
N SER A 642 6.87 4.36 -23.62
CA SER A 642 7.35 5.69 -24.08
C SER A 642 6.45 6.44 -25.07
N ASP A 643 5.38 5.82 -25.57
CA ASP A 643 4.45 6.36 -26.55
C ASP A 643 3.14 6.91 -25.94
N TYR A 644 2.97 6.81 -24.62
CA TYR A 644 1.85 7.36 -23.87
C TYR A 644 2.27 8.62 -23.10
N ASP A 645 1.48 9.70 -23.19
CA ASP A 645 1.80 11.01 -22.62
C ASP A 645 1.11 11.30 -21.28
N GLY A 646 0.44 10.32 -20.69
CA GLY A 646 -0.25 10.44 -19.41
C GLY A 646 -1.63 11.07 -19.46
N THR A 647 -2.09 11.61 -20.61
CA THR A 647 -3.33 12.42 -20.64
C THR A 647 -4.60 11.62 -20.95
N LEU A 648 -4.47 10.50 -21.66
CA LEU A 648 -5.58 9.66 -22.10
C LEU A 648 -6.02 8.67 -21.01
N GLY A 649 -7.31 8.63 -20.67
CA GLY A 649 -7.81 7.84 -19.54
C GLY A 649 -7.94 8.65 -18.25
N THR A 650 -7.82 9.98 -18.34
CA THR A 650 -8.10 10.90 -17.23
C THR A 650 -9.59 11.27 -17.20
N THR A 651 -10.05 11.92 -16.13
CA THR A 651 -11.44 12.42 -16.07
C THR A 651 -11.72 13.45 -17.18
N ASP A 652 -10.70 14.22 -17.58
CA ASP A 652 -10.83 15.27 -18.60
C ASP A 652 -10.67 14.75 -20.04
N ASP A 653 -9.97 13.62 -20.24
CA ASP A 653 -9.85 12.93 -21.53
C ASP A 653 -10.03 11.40 -21.37
N PRO A 654 -11.26 10.91 -21.13
CA PRO A 654 -11.51 9.49 -20.90
C PRO A 654 -11.37 8.67 -22.19
N ILE A 655 -11.01 7.40 -22.04
CA ILE A 655 -10.99 6.44 -23.15
C ILE A 655 -12.43 6.17 -23.59
N ASN A 656 -12.72 6.41 -24.86
CA ASN A 656 -14.06 6.16 -25.41
C ASN A 656 -14.23 4.66 -25.69
N VAL A 657 -15.23 4.05 -25.06
CA VAL A 657 -15.59 2.65 -25.28
C VAL A 657 -16.88 2.59 -26.07
N LEU A 658 -16.81 2.06 -27.29
CA LEU A 658 -17.93 1.97 -28.21
C LEU A 658 -18.44 0.52 -28.28
N PHE A 659 -19.71 0.32 -27.98
CA PHE A 659 -20.40 -0.94 -28.23
C PHE A 659 -21.24 -0.84 -29.49
N VAL A 660 -21.10 -1.80 -30.41
CA VAL A 660 -22.07 -1.91 -31.50
C VAL A 660 -23.46 -2.27 -30.95
N PRO A 661 -24.56 -1.76 -31.54
CA PRO A 661 -25.92 -2.04 -31.11
C PRO A 661 -26.37 -3.47 -31.53
N SER A 662 -25.72 -4.51 -31.01
CA SER A 662 -25.90 -5.90 -31.41
C SER A 662 -26.86 -6.71 -30.51
N VAL A 663 -27.16 -6.18 -29.33
CA VAL A 663 -28.08 -6.77 -28.33
C VAL A 663 -29.07 -5.70 -27.82
N ASP A 664 -29.72 -5.90 -26.68
CA ASP A 664 -30.69 -4.94 -26.15
C ASP A 664 -30.03 -3.58 -25.85
N ILE A 665 -30.36 -2.57 -26.65
CA ILE A 665 -29.74 -1.23 -26.61
C ILE A 665 -30.07 -0.51 -25.30
N ASP A 666 -31.29 -0.66 -24.78
CA ASP A 666 -31.68 0.00 -23.53
C ASP A 666 -30.89 -0.61 -22.36
N PHE A 667 -30.69 -1.94 -22.38
CA PHE A 667 -29.82 -2.64 -21.42
C PHE A 667 -28.37 -2.16 -21.55
N MET A 668 -27.80 -2.14 -22.75
CA MET A 668 -26.41 -1.70 -22.98
C MET A 668 -26.16 -0.27 -22.48
N ILE A 669 -27.10 0.66 -22.76
CA ILE A 669 -27.00 2.03 -22.28
C ILE A 669 -27.08 2.07 -20.75
N SER A 670 -27.98 1.30 -20.13
CA SER A 670 -28.12 1.26 -18.67
C SER A 670 -26.92 0.62 -17.96
N SER A 671 -26.20 -0.28 -18.63
CA SER A 671 -24.98 -0.92 -18.11
C SER A 671 -23.72 -0.06 -18.32
N GLY A 672 -23.80 1.05 -19.06
CA GLY A 672 -22.64 1.89 -19.39
C GLY A 672 -21.87 2.38 -18.16
N GLU A 673 -22.55 2.98 -17.19
CA GLU A 673 -21.94 3.47 -15.93
C GLU A 673 -21.29 2.33 -15.12
N LEU A 674 -21.87 1.12 -15.15
CA LEU A 674 -21.32 -0.05 -14.48
C LEU A 674 -20.04 -0.55 -15.17
N ILE A 675 -20.01 -0.49 -16.50
CA ILE A 675 -18.82 -0.83 -17.29
C ILE A 675 -17.71 0.21 -17.04
N GLU A 676 -18.04 1.50 -17.04
CA GLU A 676 -17.08 2.58 -16.73
C GLU A 676 -16.47 2.38 -15.36
N THR A 677 -17.31 2.15 -14.34
CA THR A 677 -16.86 1.92 -12.96
C THR A 677 -16.02 0.65 -12.86
N GLY A 678 -16.44 -0.43 -13.51
CA GLY A 678 -15.74 -1.71 -13.51
C GLY A 678 -14.37 -1.65 -14.17
N LEU A 679 -14.29 -1.04 -15.35
CA LEU A 679 -13.02 -0.85 -16.07
C LEU A 679 -12.11 0.14 -15.36
N LYS A 680 -12.67 1.21 -14.77
CA LYS A 680 -11.90 2.14 -13.93
C LYS A 680 -11.29 1.44 -12.72
N SER A 681 -12.08 0.59 -12.04
CA SER A 681 -11.59 -0.20 -10.91
C SER A 681 -10.50 -1.19 -11.33
N ALA A 682 -10.60 -1.74 -12.55
CA ALA A 682 -9.67 -2.73 -13.06
C ALA A 682 -8.39 -2.16 -13.70
N THR A 683 -8.37 -0.88 -14.09
CA THR A 683 -7.25 -0.28 -14.84
C THR A 683 -6.71 1.02 -14.24
N GLY A 684 -7.44 1.65 -13.31
CA GLY A 684 -7.18 3.03 -12.86
C GLY A 684 -7.59 4.12 -13.87
N LEU A 685 -8.03 3.75 -15.08
CA LEU A 685 -8.32 4.70 -16.16
C LEU A 685 -9.82 5.06 -16.19
N ASN A 686 -10.13 6.28 -16.62
CA ASN A 686 -11.48 6.74 -16.82
C ASN A 686 -11.94 6.40 -18.24
N PHE A 687 -13.16 5.86 -18.32
CA PHE A 687 -13.79 5.46 -19.57
C PHE A 687 -15.09 6.23 -19.78
N ASN A 688 -15.45 6.41 -21.04
CA ASN A 688 -16.74 6.94 -21.46
C ASN A 688 -17.38 5.92 -22.39
N VAL A 689 -18.43 5.26 -21.91
CA VAL A 689 -19.12 4.20 -22.65
C VAL A 689 -20.25 4.79 -23.48
N SER A 690 -20.28 4.45 -24.76
CA SER A 690 -21.38 4.84 -25.63
C SER A 690 -21.76 3.77 -26.64
N VAL A 691 -23.00 3.83 -27.10
CA VAL A 691 -23.56 2.91 -28.11
C VAL A 691 -23.91 3.73 -29.35
N PRO A 692 -23.08 3.71 -30.41
CA PRO A 692 -23.39 4.39 -31.66
C PRO A 692 -24.67 3.86 -32.32
N THR A 693 -25.26 4.68 -33.21
CA THR A 693 -26.56 4.36 -33.83
C THR A 693 -26.52 3.22 -34.85
N SER A 694 -25.33 2.80 -35.27
CA SER A 694 -25.12 1.71 -36.23
C SER A 694 -23.68 1.19 -36.16
N TYR A 695 -23.45 0.02 -36.75
CA TYR A 695 -22.10 -0.56 -36.87
C TYR A 695 -21.15 0.32 -37.68
N ALA A 696 -21.66 0.91 -38.77
CA ALA A 696 -20.89 1.85 -39.58
C ALA A 696 -20.51 3.10 -38.76
N ALA A 697 -21.42 3.62 -37.95
CA ALA A 697 -21.14 4.76 -37.07
C ALA A 697 -20.06 4.42 -36.02
N THR A 698 -20.05 3.20 -35.48
CA THR A 698 -18.97 2.75 -34.59
C THR A 698 -17.61 2.79 -35.29
N ILE A 699 -17.52 2.24 -36.50
CA ILE A 699 -16.26 2.21 -37.27
C ILE A 699 -15.83 3.64 -37.67
N GLU A 700 -16.77 4.46 -38.12
CA GLU A 700 -16.51 5.86 -38.48
C GLU A 700 -15.96 6.65 -37.29
N GLU A 701 -16.52 6.45 -36.09
CA GLU A 701 -16.06 7.09 -34.85
C GLU A 701 -14.66 6.61 -34.46
N MET A 702 -14.39 5.30 -34.51
CA MET A 702 -13.04 4.76 -34.26
C MET A 702 -12.00 5.33 -35.23
N CYS A 703 -12.35 5.53 -36.50
CA CYS A 703 -11.46 6.14 -37.48
C CYS A 703 -11.33 7.67 -37.30
N ALA A 704 -12.35 8.33 -36.77
CA ALA A 704 -12.34 9.77 -36.50
C ALA A 704 -11.57 10.14 -35.23
N SER A 705 -11.48 9.20 -34.29
CA SER A 705 -10.89 9.36 -32.95
C SER A 705 -9.73 8.35 -32.77
N PRO A 706 -8.62 8.51 -33.53
CA PRO A 706 -7.64 7.45 -33.74
C PRO A 706 -6.79 7.12 -32.52
N THR A 707 -6.71 8.01 -31.52
CA THR A 707 -5.80 7.87 -30.37
C THR A 707 -6.47 7.42 -29.09
N ASN A 708 -7.80 7.48 -28.96
CA ASN A 708 -8.47 7.34 -27.66
C ASN A 708 -9.72 6.45 -27.66
N THR A 709 -9.90 5.61 -28.68
CA THR A 709 -11.15 4.86 -28.85
C THR A 709 -10.94 3.35 -28.90
N ILE A 710 -11.74 2.64 -28.12
CA ILE A 710 -11.87 1.19 -28.11
C ILE A 710 -13.25 0.85 -28.64
N GLY A 711 -13.33 -0.11 -29.56
CA GLY A 711 -14.58 -0.62 -30.10
C GLY A 711 -14.74 -2.10 -29.83
N PHE A 712 -15.85 -2.47 -29.22
CA PHE A 712 -16.31 -3.86 -29.19
C PHE A 712 -17.06 -4.12 -30.48
N ILE A 713 -16.36 -4.71 -31.45
CA ILE A 713 -16.84 -4.88 -32.81
C ILE A 713 -16.80 -6.36 -33.23
N PRO A 714 -17.81 -6.82 -33.99
CA PRO A 714 -17.85 -8.19 -34.48
C PRO A 714 -16.88 -8.36 -35.65
N ALA A 715 -16.59 -9.61 -36.01
CA ALA A 715 -15.54 -9.96 -36.97
C ALA A 715 -15.56 -9.19 -38.29
N MET A 716 -16.75 -8.94 -38.88
CA MET A 716 -16.85 -8.12 -40.09
C MET A 716 -16.57 -6.64 -39.83
N GLY A 717 -17.06 -6.09 -38.71
CA GLY A 717 -16.83 -4.71 -38.33
C GLY A 717 -15.34 -4.43 -38.12
N TYR A 718 -14.64 -5.39 -37.50
CA TYR A 718 -13.19 -5.38 -37.38
C TYR A 718 -12.49 -5.33 -38.74
N VAL A 719 -12.79 -6.27 -39.65
CA VAL A 719 -12.14 -6.32 -40.97
C VAL A 719 -12.34 -5.02 -41.75
N LEU A 720 -13.52 -4.41 -41.64
CA LEU A 720 -13.82 -3.13 -42.28
C LEU A 720 -13.02 -1.97 -41.66
N GLY A 721 -12.98 -1.87 -40.32
CA GLY A 721 -12.19 -0.85 -39.63
C GLY A 721 -10.70 -0.99 -39.91
N ASN A 722 -10.19 -2.23 -39.94
CA ASN A 722 -8.81 -2.56 -40.28
C ASN A 722 -8.47 -2.12 -41.71
N GLN A 723 -9.31 -2.45 -42.70
CA GLN A 723 -9.10 -2.04 -44.10
C GLN A 723 -9.23 -0.52 -44.30
N LEU A 724 -10.11 0.14 -43.54
CA LEU A 724 -10.44 1.56 -43.73
C LEU A 724 -9.39 2.48 -43.11
N CYS A 725 -9.02 2.22 -41.86
CA CYS A 725 -8.17 3.13 -41.09
C CYS A 725 -7.09 2.43 -40.25
N ASN A 726 -6.93 1.11 -40.35
CA ASN A 726 -5.97 0.32 -39.54
C ASN A 726 -6.39 0.16 -38.07
N VAL A 727 -7.67 -0.11 -37.81
CA VAL A 727 -8.11 -0.63 -36.50
C VAL A 727 -7.39 -1.96 -36.21
N GLU A 728 -6.97 -2.16 -34.97
CA GLU A 728 -6.19 -3.31 -34.53
C GLU A 728 -6.94 -4.13 -33.48
N PRO A 729 -6.80 -5.48 -33.48
CA PRO A 729 -7.53 -6.33 -32.55
C PRO A 729 -6.74 -6.46 -31.24
N GLY A 730 -7.44 -6.51 -30.11
CA GLY A 730 -6.82 -6.72 -28.79
C GLY A 730 -7.22 -8.05 -28.16
N LEU A 731 -8.49 -8.13 -27.77
CA LEU A 731 -9.08 -9.30 -27.12
C LEU A 731 -10.27 -9.82 -27.91
N ALA A 732 -10.55 -11.11 -27.78
CA ALA A 732 -11.81 -11.71 -28.20
C ALA A 732 -12.56 -12.25 -26.99
N SER A 733 -13.90 -12.17 -27.07
CA SER A 733 -14.75 -12.79 -26.07
C SER A 733 -14.58 -14.32 -26.09
N GLU A 734 -14.45 -14.94 -24.92
CA GLU A 734 -14.63 -16.37 -24.77
C GLU A 734 -15.99 -16.67 -24.14
N ARG A 735 -16.76 -17.52 -24.81
CA ARG A 735 -18.08 -17.96 -24.33
C ARG A 735 -18.04 -19.46 -24.12
N TYR A 736 -18.09 -19.86 -22.85
CA TYR A 736 -18.06 -21.24 -22.41
C TYR A 736 -16.85 -22.03 -22.94
N GLY A 737 -15.68 -21.38 -22.93
CA GLY A 737 -14.41 -21.96 -23.40
C GLY A 737 -14.16 -21.87 -24.90
N TRP A 738 -14.97 -21.08 -25.64
CA TRP A 738 -14.82 -20.88 -27.08
C TRP A 738 -14.60 -19.40 -27.40
N ASN A 739 -13.45 -19.10 -28.02
CA ASN A 739 -13.15 -17.80 -28.64
C ASN A 739 -13.66 -17.70 -30.10
N VAL A 740 -14.43 -18.69 -30.55
CA VAL A 740 -15.06 -18.78 -31.86
C VAL A 740 -16.53 -19.18 -31.69
N TYR A 741 -17.31 -18.91 -32.72
CA TYR A 741 -18.69 -19.40 -32.87
C TYR A 741 -18.91 -19.87 -34.30
N TRP A 742 -20.13 -20.34 -34.61
CA TRP A 742 -20.47 -20.83 -35.95
C TRP A 742 -21.81 -20.27 -36.42
N ALA A 743 -22.09 -20.39 -37.71
CA ALA A 743 -23.46 -20.31 -38.23
C ALA A 743 -24.14 -21.66 -38.07
N GLU A 744 -25.35 -21.70 -37.52
CA GLU A 744 -26.23 -22.87 -37.59
C GLU A 744 -27.26 -22.73 -38.71
N PHE A 745 -27.63 -23.88 -39.29
CA PHE A 745 -28.72 -24.00 -40.25
C PHE A 745 -29.87 -24.74 -39.59
N LEU A 746 -30.97 -24.05 -39.31
CA LEU A 746 -32.11 -24.57 -38.57
C LEU A 746 -33.24 -24.98 -39.51
N VAL A 747 -33.81 -26.16 -39.30
CA VAL A 747 -34.95 -26.68 -40.07
C VAL A 747 -36.04 -27.23 -39.14
N PRO A 748 -37.30 -27.37 -39.60
CA PRO A 748 -38.31 -28.09 -38.86
C PRO A 748 -37.82 -29.51 -38.55
N ARG A 749 -38.05 -29.99 -37.33
CA ARG A 749 -37.51 -31.27 -36.85
C ARG A 749 -37.99 -32.45 -37.70
N ASP A 750 -39.25 -32.40 -38.14
CA ASP A 750 -39.89 -33.40 -39.00
C ASP A 750 -39.63 -33.21 -40.51
N SER A 751 -38.83 -32.21 -40.89
CA SER A 751 -38.49 -31.95 -42.30
C SER A 751 -37.68 -33.08 -42.96
N SER A 752 -37.80 -33.17 -44.28
CA SER A 752 -37.04 -34.11 -45.10
C SER A 752 -35.60 -33.69 -45.36
N TYR A 753 -35.19 -32.46 -45.02
CA TYR A 753 -33.85 -31.93 -45.25
C TYR A 753 -32.82 -32.68 -44.41
N LYS A 754 -31.76 -33.24 -45.01
CA LYS A 754 -30.71 -34.00 -44.30
C LYS A 754 -29.32 -33.42 -44.48
N THR A 755 -29.13 -32.60 -45.50
CA THR A 755 -27.87 -31.94 -45.84
C THR A 755 -28.15 -30.52 -46.32
N ILE A 756 -27.13 -29.66 -46.31
CA ILE A 756 -27.23 -28.30 -46.85
C ILE A 756 -27.69 -28.30 -48.31
N GLN A 757 -27.28 -29.28 -49.14
CA GLN A 757 -27.75 -29.43 -50.52
C GLN A 757 -29.26 -29.64 -50.65
N ASP A 758 -29.93 -30.17 -49.63
CA ASP A 758 -31.38 -30.37 -49.69
C ASP A 758 -32.15 -29.04 -49.60
N LEU A 759 -31.49 -27.93 -49.24
CA LEU A 759 -32.07 -26.59 -49.14
C LEU A 759 -32.26 -25.89 -50.50
N GLU A 760 -31.91 -26.53 -51.62
CA GLU A 760 -32.16 -26.02 -52.97
C GLU A 760 -33.64 -25.64 -53.16
N GLY A 761 -33.89 -24.36 -53.46
CA GLY A 761 -35.22 -23.79 -53.64
C GLY A 761 -36.05 -23.62 -52.37
N ALA A 762 -35.53 -23.93 -51.18
CA ALA A 762 -36.20 -23.76 -49.90
C ALA A 762 -36.25 -22.27 -49.49
N SER A 763 -37.33 -21.83 -48.84
CA SER A 763 -37.44 -20.49 -48.28
C SER A 763 -36.53 -20.30 -47.05
N TRP A 764 -35.84 -19.18 -47.01
CA TRP A 764 -34.74 -18.89 -46.09
C TRP A 764 -35.07 -17.67 -45.22
N ALA A 765 -35.17 -17.86 -43.91
CA ALA A 765 -35.20 -16.77 -42.94
C ALA A 765 -33.80 -16.47 -42.37
N TYR A 766 -33.42 -15.19 -42.34
CA TYR A 766 -32.15 -14.73 -41.79
C TYR A 766 -32.37 -13.44 -41.00
N PRO A 767 -31.50 -13.09 -40.04
CA PRO A 767 -31.62 -11.88 -39.24
C PRO A 767 -31.61 -10.61 -40.09
N ASP A 768 -30.46 -10.31 -40.70
CA ASP A 768 -30.20 -9.12 -41.50
C ASP A 768 -29.06 -9.41 -42.49
N ALA A 769 -28.94 -8.59 -43.54
CA ALA A 769 -27.94 -8.80 -44.59
C ALA A 769 -26.49 -8.55 -44.13
N GLY A 770 -26.28 -7.86 -43.01
CA GLY A 770 -24.98 -7.63 -42.39
C GLY A 770 -24.55 -8.73 -41.43
N SER A 771 -25.42 -9.69 -41.12
CA SER A 771 -25.10 -10.75 -40.15
C SER A 771 -24.07 -11.74 -40.70
N THR A 772 -22.93 -11.85 -40.01
CA THR A 772 -21.86 -12.80 -40.35
C THR A 772 -22.37 -14.24 -40.38
N SER A 773 -22.97 -14.72 -39.29
CA SER A 773 -23.50 -16.09 -39.17
C SER A 773 -24.90 -16.24 -39.79
N GLY A 774 -25.69 -15.17 -39.77
CA GLY A 774 -27.07 -15.20 -40.24
C GLY A 774 -27.20 -15.10 -41.76
N PHE A 775 -26.28 -14.45 -42.47
CA PHE A 775 -26.45 -14.20 -43.90
C PHE A 775 -25.18 -14.40 -44.72
N LEU A 776 -24.04 -13.86 -44.28
CA LEU A 776 -22.82 -13.79 -45.08
C LEU A 776 -22.15 -15.16 -45.26
N PHE A 777 -21.85 -15.85 -44.17
CA PHE A 777 -21.33 -17.23 -44.22
C PHE A 777 -22.29 -18.18 -44.93
N PRO A 778 -23.60 -18.18 -44.61
CA PRO A 778 -24.57 -18.95 -45.37
C PRO A 778 -24.57 -18.65 -46.87
N THR A 779 -24.55 -17.37 -47.28
CA THR A 779 -24.55 -16.98 -48.70
C THR A 779 -23.31 -17.49 -49.41
N ALA A 780 -22.12 -17.29 -48.83
CA ALA A 780 -20.88 -17.77 -49.40
C ALA A 780 -20.84 -19.31 -49.49
N LEU A 781 -21.37 -20.00 -48.48
CA LEU A 781 -21.49 -21.46 -48.50
C LEU A 781 -22.44 -21.92 -49.60
N PHE A 782 -23.59 -21.25 -49.78
CA PHE A 782 -24.52 -21.57 -50.85
C PHE A 782 -23.89 -21.34 -52.22
N ASP A 783 -23.17 -20.24 -52.41
CA ASP A 783 -22.47 -19.94 -53.67
C ASP A 783 -21.39 -20.98 -54.00
N ASP A 784 -20.57 -21.39 -53.02
CA ASP A 784 -19.54 -22.42 -53.18
C ASP A 784 -20.15 -23.80 -53.52
N LEU A 785 -21.27 -24.13 -52.88
CA LEU A 785 -22.01 -25.37 -53.13
C LEU A 785 -22.91 -25.32 -54.37
N GLY A 786 -23.07 -24.14 -54.99
CA GLY A 786 -23.95 -23.91 -56.14
C GLY A 786 -25.44 -24.04 -55.83
N ILE A 787 -25.85 -23.71 -54.61
CA ILE A 787 -27.23 -23.81 -54.10
C ILE A 787 -27.97 -22.49 -54.36
N THR A 788 -29.14 -22.56 -54.96
CA THR A 788 -30.04 -21.41 -55.13
C THR A 788 -31.24 -21.55 -54.19
N VAL A 789 -31.25 -20.78 -53.11
CA VAL A 789 -32.37 -20.69 -52.16
C VAL A 789 -33.59 -20.00 -52.78
N GLY A 790 -34.77 -20.30 -52.24
CA GLY A 790 -36.06 -19.77 -52.69
C GLY A 790 -36.34 -18.34 -52.19
N GLU A 791 -37.49 -18.15 -51.54
CA GLU A 791 -37.84 -16.85 -50.95
C GLU A 791 -36.92 -16.50 -49.78
N LYS A 792 -36.35 -15.29 -49.80
CA LYS A 792 -35.48 -14.75 -48.74
C LYS A 792 -36.32 -13.85 -47.81
N ILE A 793 -36.32 -14.15 -46.52
CA ILE A 793 -37.09 -13.45 -45.49
C ILE A 793 -36.12 -12.84 -44.48
N GLU A 794 -35.97 -11.52 -44.53
CA GLU A 794 -35.22 -10.77 -43.53
C GLU A 794 -36.10 -10.59 -42.28
N ALA A 795 -35.75 -11.30 -41.20
CA ALA A 795 -36.56 -11.40 -40.00
C ALA A 795 -36.27 -10.30 -38.97
N GLY A 796 -35.17 -9.56 -39.14
CA GLY A 796 -34.74 -8.46 -38.27
C GLY A 796 -33.94 -8.87 -37.03
N GLY A 797 -33.58 -10.16 -36.89
CA GLY A 797 -32.76 -10.66 -35.79
C GLY A 797 -32.73 -12.18 -35.67
N HIS A 798 -31.76 -12.73 -34.93
CA HIS A 798 -31.57 -14.19 -34.81
C HIS A 798 -32.81 -14.88 -34.23
N SER A 799 -33.36 -14.35 -33.14
CA SER A 799 -34.58 -14.85 -32.50
C SER A 799 -35.78 -14.88 -33.46
N ALA A 800 -35.92 -13.85 -34.31
CA ALA A 800 -37.00 -13.77 -35.28
C ALA A 800 -36.83 -14.78 -36.43
N ALA A 801 -35.60 -15.02 -36.89
CA ALA A 801 -35.30 -16.05 -37.89
C ALA A 801 -35.63 -17.46 -37.37
N VAL A 802 -35.26 -17.77 -36.12
CA VAL A 802 -35.65 -19.05 -35.47
C VAL A 802 -37.19 -19.17 -35.39
N LYS A 803 -37.89 -18.10 -34.98
CA LYS A 803 -39.36 -18.06 -34.91
C LYS A 803 -40.01 -18.31 -36.26
N ALA A 804 -39.45 -17.79 -37.36
CA ALA A 804 -40.00 -18.00 -38.70
C ALA A 804 -40.05 -19.49 -39.06
N VAL A 805 -39.01 -20.27 -38.73
CA VAL A 805 -39.01 -21.73 -38.92
C VAL A 805 -39.97 -22.41 -37.95
N TYR A 806 -39.94 -22.02 -36.67
CA TYR A 806 -40.84 -22.56 -35.64
C TYR A 806 -42.33 -22.39 -36.01
N ASN A 807 -42.70 -21.25 -36.59
CA ASN A 807 -44.06 -20.94 -37.04
C ASN A 807 -44.41 -21.54 -38.41
N GLY A 808 -43.44 -22.11 -39.13
CA GLY A 808 -43.61 -22.61 -40.50
C GLY A 808 -43.76 -21.50 -41.55
N GLU A 809 -43.22 -20.32 -41.28
CA GLU A 809 -43.16 -19.18 -42.19
C GLU A 809 -41.97 -19.28 -43.18
N ALA A 810 -40.92 -20.02 -42.79
CA ALA A 810 -39.78 -20.35 -43.63
C ALA A 810 -39.44 -21.86 -43.53
N ASP A 811 -38.89 -22.42 -44.61
CA ASP A 811 -38.45 -23.82 -44.66
C ASP A 811 -37.17 -24.06 -43.83
N PHE A 812 -36.30 -23.04 -43.75
CA PHE A 812 -35.12 -23.06 -42.91
C PHE A 812 -34.70 -21.64 -42.48
N ALA A 813 -33.86 -21.56 -41.46
CA ALA A 813 -33.25 -20.33 -40.98
C ALA A 813 -31.75 -20.49 -40.73
N THR A 814 -31.05 -19.37 -40.67
CA THR A 814 -29.65 -19.33 -40.23
C THR A 814 -29.46 -18.38 -39.08
N ALA A 815 -28.67 -18.79 -38.09
CA ALA A 815 -28.42 -18.03 -36.89
C ALA A 815 -27.03 -18.34 -36.31
N TYR A 816 -26.70 -17.79 -35.14
CA TYR A 816 -25.47 -18.12 -34.44
C TYR A 816 -25.62 -19.47 -33.70
N PHE A 817 -24.53 -20.24 -33.71
CA PHE A 817 -24.37 -21.45 -32.94
C PHE A 817 -23.33 -21.25 -31.85
N SER A 818 -23.72 -21.58 -30.62
CA SER A 818 -22.81 -21.73 -29.49
C SER A 818 -22.97 -23.15 -28.95
N PRO A 819 -21.87 -23.90 -28.72
CA PRO A 819 -21.95 -25.27 -28.25
C PRO A 819 -22.74 -25.38 -26.94
N PRO A 820 -23.55 -26.44 -26.75
CA PRO A 820 -24.27 -26.64 -25.49
C PRO A 820 -23.30 -27.00 -24.37
N LEU A 821 -23.62 -26.63 -23.12
CA LEU A 821 -22.90 -27.18 -21.96
C LEU A 821 -23.35 -28.62 -21.73
N LEU A 822 -22.38 -29.52 -21.72
CA LEU A 822 -22.59 -30.94 -21.49
C LEU A 822 -22.59 -31.26 -19.98
N PRO A 823 -23.31 -32.31 -19.55
CA PRO A 823 -23.22 -32.80 -18.16
C PRO A 823 -21.83 -33.28 -17.75
N GLU A 824 -21.11 -33.92 -18.67
CA GLU A 824 -19.74 -34.39 -18.49
C GLU A 824 -18.95 -34.18 -19.79
N GLY A 825 -17.72 -33.68 -19.67
CA GLY A 825 -16.86 -33.35 -20.81
C GLY A 825 -17.19 -32.02 -21.48
N THR A 826 -16.50 -31.74 -22.57
CA THR A 826 -16.69 -30.56 -23.42
C THR A 826 -17.13 -31.00 -24.81
N TRP A 827 -18.06 -30.27 -25.42
CA TRP A 827 -18.41 -30.47 -26.83
C TRP A 827 -17.14 -30.35 -27.68
N ALA A 828 -17.00 -31.17 -28.71
CA ALA A 828 -15.84 -31.13 -29.60
C ALA A 828 -16.27 -30.99 -31.06
N LEU A 829 -15.43 -30.34 -31.87
CA LEU A 829 -15.66 -30.23 -33.30
C LEU A 829 -15.75 -31.64 -33.93
N GLY A 830 -16.91 -31.95 -34.50
CA GLY A 830 -17.24 -33.28 -35.03
C GLY A 830 -18.31 -34.03 -34.24
N ASP A 831 -18.65 -33.57 -33.03
CA ASP A 831 -19.86 -33.98 -32.34
C ASP A 831 -21.11 -33.50 -33.10
N THR A 832 -22.25 -34.14 -32.83
CA THR A 832 -23.52 -33.68 -33.41
C THR A 832 -23.86 -32.31 -32.80
N PRO A 833 -24.12 -31.27 -33.62
CA PRO A 833 -24.38 -29.93 -33.09
C PRO A 833 -25.74 -29.82 -32.39
N ASP A 834 -26.70 -30.66 -32.76
CA ASP A 834 -28.02 -30.66 -32.13
C ASP A 834 -28.11 -31.54 -30.87
N ILE A 835 -29.11 -31.27 -30.04
CA ILE A 835 -29.43 -32.03 -28.83
C ILE A 835 -29.72 -33.51 -29.16
N PRO A 836 -29.16 -34.49 -28.41
CA PRO A 836 -29.41 -35.91 -28.62
C PRO A 836 -30.90 -36.26 -28.63
N ASP A 837 -31.29 -37.17 -29.53
CA ASP A 837 -32.70 -37.50 -29.77
C ASP A 837 -33.44 -38.01 -28.52
N ASP A 838 -32.73 -38.67 -27.60
CA ASP A 838 -33.28 -39.19 -26.35
C ASP A 838 -33.50 -38.10 -25.27
N MET A 839 -32.92 -36.92 -25.43
CA MET A 839 -33.05 -35.79 -24.49
C MET A 839 -34.12 -34.77 -24.90
N ILE A 840 -34.62 -34.82 -26.14
CA ILE A 840 -35.54 -33.82 -26.71
C ILE A 840 -36.82 -33.64 -25.87
N GLU A 841 -37.41 -34.75 -25.43
CA GLU A 841 -38.67 -34.72 -24.66
C GLU A 841 -38.48 -34.13 -23.25
N GLU A 842 -37.24 -34.09 -22.76
CA GLU A 842 -36.86 -33.50 -21.47
C GLU A 842 -36.51 -32.01 -21.57
N CYS A 843 -36.49 -31.44 -22.78
CA CYS A 843 -36.18 -30.04 -23.00
C CYS A 843 -37.27 -29.10 -22.45
N ALA A 844 -36.92 -28.26 -21.49
CA ALA A 844 -37.80 -27.26 -20.89
C ALA A 844 -37.02 -26.09 -20.30
N VAL A 845 -37.72 -24.97 -20.08
CA VAL A 845 -37.17 -23.84 -19.32
C VAL A 845 -37.20 -24.17 -17.84
N ASN A 846 -36.06 -24.05 -17.16
CA ASN A 846 -35.95 -24.29 -15.72
C ASN A 846 -36.37 -23.07 -14.87
N ASP A 847 -36.34 -23.20 -13.54
CA ASP A 847 -36.74 -22.13 -12.61
C ASP A 847 -35.84 -20.88 -12.69
N ALA A 848 -34.61 -21.02 -13.17
CA ALA A 848 -33.70 -19.91 -13.45
C ALA A 848 -33.91 -19.29 -14.84
N GLY A 849 -34.98 -19.67 -15.54
CA GLY A 849 -35.30 -19.17 -16.86
C GLY A 849 -34.42 -19.73 -17.96
N ARG A 850 -33.57 -20.76 -17.75
CA ARG A 850 -32.64 -21.29 -18.75
C ARG A 850 -33.23 -22.49 -19.49
N LEU A 851 -32.98 -22.59 -20.80
CA LEU A 851 -33.43 -23.73 -21.62
C LEU A 851 -32.50 -24.94 -21.39
N MET A 852 -33.03 -25.97 -20.72
CA MET A 852 -32.31 -27.17 -20.33
C MET A 852 -32.91 -28.40 -20.99
N CYS A 853 -32.08 -29.32 -21.48
CA CYS A 853 -32.48 -30.62 -22.04
C CYS A 853 -31.86 -31.73 -21.18
N GLY A 854 -32.59 -32.20 -20.17
CA GLY A 854 -32.01 -32.99 -19.09
C GLY A 854 -30.96 -32.16 -18.36
N SER A 855 -29.68 -32.55 -18.47
CA SER A 855 -28.54 -31.82 -17.92
C SER A 855 -27.77 -30.97 -18.93
N TYR A 856 -28.22 -30.91 -20.20
CA TYR A 856 -27.61 -30.08 -21.23
C TYR A 856 -28.15 -28.66 -21.15
N ARG A 857 -27.29 -27.63 -21.15
CA ARG A 857 -27.71 -26.22 -21.31
C ARG A 857 -27.63 -25.83 -22.78
N VAL A 858 -28.76 -25.42 -23.36
CA VAL A 858 -28.81 -24.91 -24.73
C VAL A 858 -28.32 -23.46 -24.74
N LEU A 859 -27.39 -23.14 -25.64
CA LEU A 859 -26.75 -21.81 -25.75
C LEU A 859 -26.89 -21.17 -27.15
N ASP A 860 -27.33 -21.93 -28.15
CA ASP A 860 -27.57 -21.41 -29.51
C ASP A 860 -28.80 -20.49 -29.59
N ALA A 861 -29.07 -19.96 -30.79
CA ALA A 861 -30.12 -18.97 -31.00
C ALA A 861 -31.53 -19.43 -30.58
N ARG A 862 -31.80 -20.74 -30.44
CA ARG A 862 -33.09 -21.25 -29.95
C ARG A 862 -33.33 -20.90 -28.49
N ALA A 863 -32.28 -20.76 -27.68
CA ALA A 863 -32.40 -20.33 -26.27
C ALA A 863 -32.97 -18.91 -26.13
N SER A 864 -32.83 -18.06 -27.14
CA SER A 864 -33.33 -16.67 -27.12
C SER A 864 -34.86 -16.57 -27.19
N ILE A 865 -35.56 -17.61 -27.66
CA ILE A 865 -37.03 -17.60 -27.82
C ILE A 865 -37.75 -18.51 -26.82
N ARG A 866 -37.01 -18.96 -25.79
CA ARG A 866 -37.46 -19.96 -24.81
C ARG A 866 -38.73 -19.57 -24.06
N GLU A 867 -38.96 -18.28 -23.83
CA GLU A 867 -40.17 -17.81 -23.15
C GLU A 867 -41.42 -17.89 -24.05
N GLU A 868 -41.26 -17.61 -25.34
CA GLU A 868 -42.37 -17.51 -26.28
C GLU A 868 -42.63 -18.84 -26.99
N ALA A 869 -41.58 -19.65 -27.15
CA ALA A 869 -41.56 -20.97 -27.78
C ALA A 869 -40.80 -21.97 -26.89
N PRO A 870 -41.34 -22.34 -25.71
CA PRO A 870 -40.67 -23.25 -24.77
C PRO A 870 -40.44 -24.66 -25.31
N ASP A 871 -41.13 -25.04 -26.40
CA ASP A 871 -41.00 -26.31 -27.11
C ASP A 871 -40.19 -26.20 -28.42
N VAL A 872 -39.33 -25.17 -28.54
CA VAL A 872 -38.55 -24.93 -29.77
C VAL A 872 -37.64 -26.11 -30.14
N ILE A 873 -36.99 -26.78 -29.19
CA ILE A 873 -36.07 -27.91 -29.46
C ILE A 873 -36.82 -29.13 -30.01
N GLN A 874 -38.07 -29.32 -29.60
CA GLN A 874 -38.95 -30.36 -30.08
C GLN A 874 -39.38 -30.13 -31.53
N LYS A 875 -39.44 -28.86 -31.98
CA LYS A 875 -39.94 -28.49 -33.31
C LYS A 875 -38.87 -28.08 -34.31
N VAL A 876 -37.72 -27.61 -33.85
CA VAL A 876 -36.65 -27.07 -34.70
C VAL A 876 -35.33 -27.72 -34.33
N ARG A 877 -34.61 -28.23 -35.33
CA ARG A 877 -33.32 -28.88 -35.17
C ARG A 877 -32.23 -28.21 -35.99
N ILE A 878 -30.99 -28.36 -35.55
CA ILE A 878 -29.81 -27.99 -36.33
C ILE A 878 -29.59 -29.04 -37.43
N LEU A 879 -29.47 -28.58 -38.66
CA LEU A 879 -29.15 -29.36 -39.84
C LEU A 879 -27.65 -29.54 -39.99
N ASP A 880 -26.90 -28.45 -39.88
CA ASP A 880 -25.44 -28.39 -39.97
C ASP A 880 -24.93 -27.07 -39.36
N ILE A 881 -23.61 -26.94 -39.23
CA ILE A 881 -22.93 -25.70 -38.84
C ILE A 881 -21.84 -25.30 -39.84
N SER A 882 -21.44 -24.03 -39.87
CA SER A 882 -20.37 -23.53 -40.75
C SER A 882 -18.96 -23.93 -40.26
N SER A 883 -17.92 -23.40 -40.91
CA SER A 883 -16.59 -23.26 -40.30
C SER A 883 -16.60 -22.25 -39.15
N GLU A 884 -15.54 -22.27 -38.33
CA GLU A 884 -15.33 -21.34 -37.22
C GLU A 884 -15.36 -19.88 -37.70
N ILE A 885 -16.03 -19.05 -36.90
CA ILE A 885 -16.11 -17.61 -37.04
C ILE A 885 -15.48 -17.01 -35.77
N PRO A 886 -14.46 -16.14 -35.89
CA PRO A 886 -13.90 -15.46 -34.73
C PRO A 886 -14.97 -14.70 -33.96
N ASN A 887 -14.95 -14.78 -32.63
CA ASN A 887 -15.87 -14.03 -31.78
C ASN A 887 -15.65 -12.51 -31.88
N ASP A 888 -16.60 -11.78 -31.32
CA ASP A 888 -16.53 -10.32 -31.16
C ASP A 888 -15.21 -9.93 -30.48
N THR A 889 -14.57 -8.90 -31.04
CA THR A 889 -13.27 -8.42 -30.58
C THR A 889 -13.41 -7.05 -29.94
N MET A 890 -12.71 -6.85 -28.84
CA MET A 890 -12.31 -5.53 -28.38
C MET A 890 -11.12 -5.08 -29.23
N SER A 891 -11.34 -4.04 -30.01
CA SER A 891 -10.37 -3.50 -30.97
C SER A 891 -10.01 -2.06 -30.64
N PHE A 892 -8.78 -1.69 -30.97
CA PHE A 892 -8.22 -0.37 -30.72
C PHE A 892 -8.21 0.47 -31.99
N SER A 893 -8.44 1.77 -31.82
CA SER A 893 -8.28 2.74 -32.89
C SER A 893 -6.81 2.80 -33.39
N PRO A 894 -6.56 3.30 -34.62
CA PRO A 894 -5.29 3.08 -35.33
C PRO A 894 -4.02 3.63 -34.67
N ASP A 895 -4.13 4.73 -33.92
CA ASP A 895 -3.02 5.42 -33.26
C ASP A 895 -3.17 5.34 -31.73
N PHE A 896 -3.88 4.35 -31.22
CA PHE A 896 -4.02 4.13 -29.78
C PHE A 896 -2.65 3.76 -29.18
N PRO A 897 -2.20 4.39 -28.07
CA PRO A 897 -0.89 4.12 -27.48
C PRO A 897 -0.69 2.64 -27.18
N GLU A 898 0.36 2.04 -27.73
CA GLU A 898 0.61 0.59 -27.71
C GLU A 898 0.77 0.08 -26.29
N SER A 899 1.47 0.85 -25.49
CA SER A 899 1.69 0.59 -24.09
C SER A 899 0.40 0.58 -23.25
N LEU A 900 -0.54 1.47 -23.55
CA LEU A 900 -1.85 1.53 -22.89
C LEU A 900 -2.77 0.39 -23.36
N LYS A 901 -2.60 -0.13 -24.58
CA LYS A 901 -3.38 -1.28 -25.07
C LYS A 901 -3.23 -2.46 -24.11
N GLN A 902 -2.01 -2.76 -23.67
CA GLN A 902 -1.76 -3.91 -22.82
C GLN A 902 -2.41 -3.75 -21.44
N SER A 903 -2.28 -2.59 -20.80
CA SER A 903 -2.93 -2.29 -19.51
C SER A 903 -4.46 -2.41 -19.61
N VAL A 904 -5.06 -1.91 -20.70
CA VAL A 904 -6.51 -2.04 -20.91
C VAL A 904 -6.90 -3.50 -21.19
N ILE A 905 -6.10 -4.23 -21.96
CA ILE A 905 -6.31 -5.67 -22.21
C ILE A 905 -6.33 -6.44 -20.89
N ASP A 906 -5.34 -6.21 -20.03
CA ASP A 906 -5.22 -6.95 -18.77
C ASP A 906 -6.31 -6.55 -17.78
N GLY A 907 -6.66 -5.26 -17.70
CA GLY A 907 -7.80 -4.82 -16.89
C GLY A 907 -9.14 -5.37 -17.36
N VAL A 908 -9.38 -5.49 -18.67
CA VAL A 908 -10.61 -6.12 -19.19
C VAL A 908 -10.63 -7.61 -18.86
N LYS A 909 -9.50 -8.32 -19.01
CA LYS A 909 -9.40 -9.74 -18.62
C LYS A 909 -9.65 -9.95 -17.13
N PHE A 910 -9.06 -9.10 -16.30
CA PHE A 910 -9.28 -9.10 -14.86
C PHE A 910 -10.76 -8.85 -14.54
N TYR A 911 -11.34 -7.79 -15.10
CA TYR A 911 -12.74 -7.43 -14.89
C TYR A 911 -13.69 -8.59 -15.24
N VAL A 912 -13.44 -9.31 -16.34
CA VAL A 912 -14.23 -10.49 -16.75
C VAL A 912 -14.20 -11.62 -15.71
N GLY A 913 -13.16 -11.70 -14.88
CA GLY A 913 -13.07 -12.65 -13.76
C GLY A 913 -13.86 -12.26 -12.51
N THR A 914 -14.32 -11.01 -12.39
CA THR A 914 -14.97 -10.48 -11.19
C THR A 914 -16.48 -10.79 -11.12
N GLU A 915 -17.05 -10.80 -9.91
CA GLU A 915 -18.51 -10.92 -9.75
C GLU A 915 -19.27 -9.75 -10.40
N ALA A 916 -18.68 -8.55 -10.44
CA ALA A 916 -19.26 -7.35 -11.04
C ALA A 916 -19.52 -7.50 -12.55
N CYS A 917 -18.74 -8.33 -13.25
CA CYS A 917 -18.94 -8.59 -14.67
C CYS A 917 -20.31 -9.24 -14.96
N SER A 918 -20.90 -9.95 -13.98
CA SER A 918 -22.20 -10.61 -14.15
C SER A 918 -23.36 -9.64 -14.40
N GLU A 919 -23.17 -8.36 -14.11
CA GLU A 919 -24.13 -7.28 -14.40
C GLU A 919 -23.86 -6.57 -15.75
N THR A 920 -22.74 -6.89 -16.42
CA THR A 920 -22.27 -6.25 -17.64
C THR A 920 -21.89 -7.28 -18.73
N PHE A 921 -20.62 -7.45 -19.10
CA PHE A 921 -20.17 -8.32 -20.21
C PHE A 921 -20.54 -9.79 -20.02
N CYS A 922 -20.52 -10.25 -18.77
CA CYS A 922 -20.79 -11.63 -18.39
C CYS A 922 -22.31 -11.87 -18.17
N ASN A 923 -23.15 -10.87 -18.43
CA ASN A 923 -24.59 -11.02 -18.38
C ASN A 923 -25.12 -11.67 -19.66
N GLU A 924 -26.07 -12.60 -19.52
CA GLU A 924 -26.70 -13.31 -20.65
C GLU A 924 -27.55 -12.41 -21.57
N ASN A 925 -27.96 -11.23 -21.09
CA ASN A 925 -28.66 -10.22 -21.90
C ASN A 925 -27.71 -9.24 -22.61
N PHE A 926 -26.41 -9.30 -22.30
CA PHE A 926 -25.34 -8.58 -22.99
C PHE A 926 -24.62 -9.55 -23.94
N TYR A 927 -23.37 -9.91 -23.68
CA TYR A 927 -22.57 -10.78 -24.54
C TYR A 927 -22.31 -12.18 -23.96
N ASP A 928 -22.70 -12.43 -22.70
CA ASP A 928 -22.52 -13.71 -22.01
C ASP A 928 -21.06 -14.19 -22.01
N TRP A 929 -20.12 -13.27 -21.76
CA TRP A 929 -18.70 -13.60 -21.67
C TRP A 929 -18.46 -14.49 -20.45
N THR A 930 -17.62 -15.50 -20.61
CA THR A 930 -17.13 -16.34 -19.51
C THR A 930 -15.63 -16.21 -19.29
N ALA A 931 -14.93 -15.67 -20.29
CA ALA A 931 -13.51 -15.33 -20.25
C ALA A 931 -13.21 -14.36 -21.41
N ALA A 932 -11.96 -13.89 -21.51
CA ALA A 932 -11.46 -13.13 -22.65
C ALA A 932 -10.06 -13.63 -23.01
N GLY A 933 -9.83 -13.83 -24.30
CA GLY A 933 -8.59 -14.41 -24.83
C GLY A 933 -7.92 -13.50 -25.86
N PRO A 934 -6.61 -13.67 -26.11
CA PRO A 934 -5.92 -12.93 -27.16
C PRO A 934 -6.49 -13.29 -28.54
N ILE A 935 -6.52 -12.31 -29.43
CA ILE A 935 -6.91 -12.49 -30.83
C ILE A 935 -5.98 -11.68 -31.74
N ALA A 936 -5.59 -12.28 -32.86
CA ALA A 936 -4.68 -11.66 -33.82
C ALA A 936 -5.40 -11.34 -35.13
N ASP A 937 -4.81 -10.46 -35.92
CA ASP A 937 -5.37 -10.02 -37.19
C ASP A 937 -5.62 -11.17 -38.18
N GLU A 938 -4.75 -12.17 -38.17
CA GLU A 938 -4.81 -13.33 -39.07
C GLU A 938 -6.03 -14.22 -38.77
N ASN A 939 -6.60 -14.15 -37.57
CA ASN A 939 -7.83 -14.88 -37.23
C ASN A 939 -9.00 -14.44 -38.14
N PHE A 940 -8.95 -13.24 -38.71
CA PHE A 940 -10.01 -12.68 -39.54
C PHE A 940 -9.81 -12.88 -41.05
N ASP A 941 -8.76 -13.58 -41.49
CA ASP A 941 -8.49 -13.83 -42.92
C ASP A 941 -9.62 -14.57 -43.63
N GLY A 942 -10.29 -15.50 -42.94
CA GLY A 942 -11.46 -16.20 -43.47
C GLY A 942 -12.61 -15.24 -43.79
N VAL A 943 -12.81 -14.22 -42.94
CA VAL A 943 -13.84 -13.20 -43.12
C VAL A 943 -13.47 -12.26 -44.27
N ARG A 944 -12.19 -11.87 -44.40
CA ARG A 944 -11.69 -11.07 -45.54
C ARG A 944 -11.96 -11.74 -46.89
N LEU A 945 -11.61 -13.01 -47.02
CA LEU A 945 -11.83 -13.77 -48.25
C LEU A 945 -13.31 -13.85 -48.61
N LEU A 946 -14.17 -14.00 -47.60
CA LEU A 946 -15.62 -14.03 -47.78
C LEU A 946 -16.16 -12.68 -48.26
N MET A 947 -15.72 -11.59 -47.64
CA MET A 947 -16.11 -10.24 -48.04
C MET A 947 -15.68 -9.91 -49.47
N GLU A 948 -14.46 -10.29 -49.86
CA GLU A 948 -13.96 -10.10 -51.22
C GLU A 948 -14.81 -10.87 -52.25
N ALA A 949 -15.19 -12.11 -51.95
CA ALA A 949 -16.02 -12.93 -52.83
C ALA A 949 -17.43 -12.34 -53.04
N GLN A 950 -18.00 -11.70 -52.01
CA GLN A 950 -19.33 -11.08 -52.05
C GLN A 950 -19.30 -9.61 -52.52
N GLY A 951 -18.11 -9.03 -52.72
CA GLY A 951 -17.94 -7.62 -53.09
C GLY A 951 -18.41 -6.66 -51.99
N ILE A 952 -18.29 -7.06 -50.72
CA ILE A 952 -18.70 -6.26 -49.56
C ILE A 952 -17.62 -5.22 -49.29
N THR A 953 -18.07 -3.98 -49.13
CA THR A 953 -17.28 -2.78 -48.86
C THR A 953 -18.01 -1.94 -47.82
N LEU A 954 -17.34 -0.94 -47.26
CA LEU A 954 -18.01 0.00 -46.34
C LEU A 954 -19.16 0.77 -47.03
N GLU A 955 -19.05 1.04 -48.34
CA GLU A 955 -20.02 1.85 -49.10
C GLU A 955 -21.34 1.12 -49.39
N ASN A 956 -21.35 -0.22 -49.39
CA ASN A 956 -22.52 -1.03 -49.70
C ASN A 956 -22.98 -1.91 -48.53
N ILE A 957 -22.47 -1.66 -47.33
CA ILE A 957 -22.89 -2.40 -46.14
C ILE A 957 -24.29 -1.95 -45.71
N GLY A 958 -25.28 -2.85 -45.83
CA GLY A 958 -26.69 -2.53 -45.58
C GLY A 958 -27.46 -1.94 -46.78
N GLU A 959 -26.85 -1.88 -47.97
CA GLU A 959 -27.55 -1.71 -49.26
C GLU A 959 -28.01 -3.06 -49.82
#